data_AF-A0A7K6EGJ7-F1
#
_entry.id   AF-A0A7K6EGJ7-F1
#
_cell.length_a   1.000
_cell.length_b   1.000
_cell.length_c   1.000
_cell.angle_alpha   90.00
_cell.angle_beta   90.00
_cell.angle_gamma   90.00
#
_symmetry.space_group_name_H-M   'P 1'
#
loop_
_entity.id
_entity.type
_entity.pdbx_description
1 polymer ?
#
loop_
_entity_poly.entity_id
_entity_poly.type
_entity_poly.pdbx_seq_one_letter_code
_entity_poly.pdbx_strand_id
1 'polypeptide(L)'
;KLHSDLDKGVGTVKYTLSGDGAGTVFTIDETTGDIHAIRSLDREEKPFYTLRAQAVDVDTKKPLEPESEFIIKVQDINDNEPRFLDGPYVASVPEMSPVGAYVLQVKATDADDPTYGNSARVVYSILQGQPYFSIDPKTGVIRTALPNMDREVKEQYQVLIQAKDMGGQLGGLAGTTTVNITLTDVNDNPPRFPKSIFHLKVPESSHVGSAIGRIRAVDPDFGKNAEIEYNIVPGDGGNLFDITTDEYTQEGVIKLKKPLDFETKKAYTFKVEASNLHLDHRFHSVGPFKDTATVKINVLDMDEPPVFSKPMYTMEVYEDTPVGTIIGAVTAQDLDAGSSSVRYFIDWKNDVDSYFTIDATEGTIATNELLDRESTAQYNFSIIASKVSNPLLTSKVNVIINVLDVNEFPPEISVPYETSVCENAKPGQVIQIITAADKDLSPAGQRFSFKLSSEASNKPNFTVHDYRNNTAGIETRRNGYSRRQQELYFLPIVIEDSSYPVQSSTNTLTIRVCRCDSDGTIQSCNVEAIFLPVGLSTGALIAILLCIVILLVIVVLYVALRRQKKKDTLMTSKEDIRDNVIHYDDEGGGEEDTQAFDIGALRNPKVIEDNKIRRDIKPDTLRFPRHRPPAEDNTDIRDFINQRLQENDVDPSAPPYDSLATYAYEGNGSVAESLSSIDSLTTEADEDYDYLSDWGPRFKILADMFGEEESYNSDKVT
;
A
#
# COMPACT_ATOMS: atom_id res chain seq x y z
N LYS A 1 -13.01 88.71 -59.71
CA LYS A 1 -12.82 90.01 -60.40
C LYS A 1 -11.63 90.78 -59.84
N LEU A 2 -10.46 90.54 -60.46
CA LEU A 2 -9.43 91.57 -60.53
C LEU A 2 -9.95 92.76 -61.36
N HIS A 3 -9.25 93.89 -61.34
CA HIS A 3 -9.75 95.16 -61.84
C HIS A 3 -10.08 95.12 -63.34
N SER A 4 -11.19 95.75 -63.72
CA SER A 4 -11.55 95.96 -65.12
C SER A 4 -10.77 97.15 -65.67
N ASP A 5 -10.19 96.96 -66.85
CA ASP A 5 -9.57 97.99 -67.69
C ASP A 5 -10.40 99.31 -67.71
N LEU A 6 -9.72 100.42 -67.46
CA LEU A 6 -10.29 101.78 -67.41
C LEU A 6 -9.88 102.62 -68.63
N ASP A 7 -9.07 102.06 -69.52
CA ASP A 7 -8.49 102.72 -70.68
C ASP A 7 -9.48 102.69 -71.85
N LYS A 8 -9.52 103.78 -72.63
CA LYS A 8 -10.17 103.77 -73.96
C LYS A 8 -9.16 103.43 -75.06
N GLY A 9 -8.26 102.49 -74.78
CA GLY A 9 -7.25 101.98 -75.69
C GLY A 9 -7.76 100.80 -76.53
N VAL A 10 -7.11 100.53 -77.66
CA VAL A 10 -7.35 99.31 -78.47
C VAL A 10 -6.37 98.23 -78.02
N GLY A 11 -6.45 97.85 -76.74
CA GLY A 11 -5.69 96.75 -76.15
C GLY A 11 -6.65 95.67 -75.70
N THR A 12 -6.44 94.43 -76.12
CA THR A 12 -7.13 93.29 -75.47
C THR A 12 -6.28 92.84 -74.30
N VAL A 13 -6.84 92.93 -73.09
CA VAL A 13 -6.19 92.43 -71.87
C VAL A 13 -6.36 90.92 -71.81
N LYS A 14 -5.27 90.22 -71.47
CA LYS A 14 -5.26 88.79 -71.16
C LYS A 14 -4.85 88.58 -69.71
N TYR A 15 -5.65 87.83 -68.96
CA TYR A 15 -5.30 87.41 -67.61
C TYR A 15 -4.50 86.10 -67.63
N THR A 16 -3.47 86.03 -66.81
CA THR A 16 -2.62 84.85 -66.62
C THR A 16 -2.51 84.50 -65.14
N LEU A 17 -2.34 83.22 -64.84
CA LEU A 17 -2.29 82.67 -63.47
C LEU A 17 -1.01 81.84 -63.30
N SER A 18 -0.27 82.10 -62.24
CA SER A 18 0.95 81.38 -61.86
C SER A 18 0.94 81.04 -60.36
N GLY A 19 1.87 80.19 -59.91
CA GLY A 19 1.97 79.74 -58.51
C GLY A 19 1.38 78.34 -58.27
N ASP A 20 1.04 78.05 -57.01
CA ASP A 20 0.71 76.71 -56.53
C ASP A 20 -0.60 76.19 -57.12
N GLY A 21 -0.51 75.16 -57.97
CA GLY A 21 -1.68 74.53 -58.59
C GLY A 21 -2.25 75.29 -59.80
N ALA A 22 -1.58 76.33 -60.30
CA ALA A 22 -1.95 76.99 -61.55
C ALA A 22 -1.88 75.98 -62.73
N GLY A 23 -2.91 75.98 -63.59
CA GLY A 23 -3.02 75.10 -64.76
C GLY A 23 -3.33 73.63 -64.46
N THR A 24 -3.41 73.23 -63.18
CA THR A 24 -3.64 71.83 -62.75
C THR A 24 -4.80 71.71 -61.77
N VAL A 25 -4.87 72.60 -60.80
CA VAL A 25 -5.93 72.70 -59.79
C VAL A 25 -6.84 73.88 -60.08
N PHE A 26 -6.25 75.02 -60.46
CA PHE A 26 -6.95 76.27 -60.78
C PHE A 26 -6.58 76.75 -62.18
N THR A 27 -7.57 77.23 -62.92
CA THR A 27 -7.39 77.98 -64.17
C THR A 27 -7.99 79.38 -64.04
N ILE A 28 -7.54 80.30 -64.88
CA ILE A 28 -8.15 81.63 -65.04
C ILE A 28 -8.73 81.73 -66.45
N ASP A 29 -9.93 82.27 -66.58
CA ASP A 29 -10.44 82.69 -67.88
C ASP A 29 -9.62 83.89 -68.35
N GLU A 30 -8.90 83.68 -69.45
CA GLU A 30 -7.99 84.66 -70.04
C GLU A 30 -8.67 85.98 -70.41
N THR A 31 -9.99 85.98 -70.60
CA THR A 31 -10.78 87.14 -71.05
C THR A 31 -11.58 87.82 -69.93
N THR A 32 -12.14 87.05 -68.99
CA THR A 32 -12.96 87.61 -67.90
C THR A 32 -12.20 87.82 -66.59
N GLY A 33 -11.07 87.12 -66.41
CA GLY A 33 -10.28 87.14 -65.18
C GLY A 33 -10.94 86.38 -64.01
N ASP A 34 -11.98 85.58 -64.28
CA ASP A 34 -12.59 84.71 -63.27
C ASP A 34 -11.80 83.40 -63.15
N ILE A 35 -11.62 82.95 -61.90
CA ILE A 35 -10.77 81.80 -61.55
C ILE A 35 -11.68 80.61 -61.25
N HIS A 36 -11.40 79.48 -61.89
CA HIS A 36 -12.16 78.24 -61.76
C HIS A 36 -11.28 77.12 -61.21
N ALA A 37 -11.81 76.33 -60.27
CA ALA A 37 -11.23 75.05 -59.89
C ALA A 37 -11.52 74.00 -60.97
N ILE A 38 -10.50 73.26 -61.38
CA ILE A 38 -10.57 72.23 -62.44
C ILE A 38 -10.87 70.85 -61.84
N ARG A 39 -10.53 70.65 -60.56
CA ARG A 39 -10.73 69.41 -59.79
C ARG A 39 -11.41 69.73 -58.44
N SER A 40 -11.95 68.70 -57.79
CA SER A 40 -12.35 68.79 -56.38
C SER A 40 -11.16 69.20 -55.51
N LEU A 41 -11.44 70.02 -54.49
CA LEU A 41 -10.44 70.46 -53.51
C LEU A 41 -10.64 69.66 -52.23
N ASP A 42 -9.55 69.14 -51.70
CA ASP A 42 -9.44 68.40 -50.45
C ASP A 42 -8.55 69.25 -49.51
N ARG A 43 -9.04 69.55 -48.30
CA ARG A 43 -8.33 70.43 -47.35
C ARG A 43 -7.21 69.64 -46.64
N GLU A 44 -7.46 68.37 -46.38
CA GLU A 44 -6.58 67.40 -45.74
C GLU A 44 -5.39 67.05 -46.65
N GLU A 45 -5.59 67.05 -47.98
CA GLU A 45 -4.50 67.05 -48.97
C GLU A 45 -3.73 68.39 -48.93
N LYS A 46 -4.41 69.54 -49.04
CA LYS A 46 -3.77 70.87 -49.00
C LYS A 46 -4.72 72.02 -48.61
N PRO A 47 -4.53 72.67 -47.45
CA PRO A 47 -5.49 73.65 -46.91
C PRO A 47 -5.45 75.04 -47.55
N PHE A 48 -4.35 75.41 -48.21
CA PHE A 48 -4.25 76.70 -48.91
C PHE A 48 -3.32 76.64 -50.13
N TYR A 49 -3.61 77.48 -51.10
CA TYR A 49 -2.86 77.64 -52.36
C TYR A 49 -2.50 79.10 -52.55
N THR A 50 -1.21 79.38 -52.73
CA THR A 50 -0.69 80.73 -53.00
C THR A 50 -0.53 80.91 -54.51
N LEU A 51 -1.34 81.78 -55.08
CA LEU A 51 -1.44 82.02 -56.52
C LEU A 51 -1.17 83.49 -56.84
N ARG A 52 -0.78 83.74 -58.08
CA ARG A 52 -0.49 85.08 -58.60
C ARG A 52 -1.22 85.29 -59.91
N ALA A 53 -2.00 86.35 -60.00
CA ALA A 53 -2.64 86.76 -61.23
C ALA A 53 -1.91 87.97 -61.82
N GLN A 54 -1.78 88.00 -63.14
CA GLN A 54 -1.21 89.13 -63.87
C GLN A 54 -2.00 89.41 -65.15
N ALA A 55 -2.36 90.67 -65.33
CA ALA A 55 -2.87 91.20 -66.59
C ALA A 55 -1.70 91.50 -67.54
N VAL A 56 -1.77 90.93 -68.75
CA VAL A 56 -0.80 91.15 -69.83
C VAL A 56 -1.50 91.66 -71.08
N ASP A 57 -0.83 92.50 -71.84
CA ASP A 57 -1.29 92.98 -73.14
C ASP A 57 -1.16 91.88 -74.20
N VAL A 58 -2.22 91.58 -74.96
CA VAL A 58 -2.24 90.46 -75.93
C VAL A 58 -1.22 90.64 -77.06
N ASP A 59 -1.05 91.86 -77.57
CA ASP A 59 -0.22 92.13 -78.76
C ASP A 59 1.27 92.22 -78.43
N THR A 60 1.61 92.89 -77.33
CA THR A 60 3.00 93.13 -76.90
C THR A 60 3.52 92.11 -75.89
N LYS A 61 2.64 91.30 -75.29
CA LYS A 61 2.93 90.33 -74.20
C LYS A 61 3.64 90.94 -72.99
N LYS A 62 3.53 92.26 -72.81
CA LYS A 62 4.08 92.94 -71.63
C LYS A 62 3.08 92.90 -70.48
N PRO A 63 3.55 92.78 -69.23
CA PRO A 63 2.68 92.95 -68.07
C PRO A 63 2.17 94.38 -68.02
N LEU A 64 0.84 94.54 -67.96
CA LEU A 64 0.17 95.81 -67.76
C LEU A 64 0.15 96.19 -66.27
N GLU A 65 0.05 95.19 -65.41
CA GLU A 65 0.07 95.33 -63.95
C GLU A 65 1.14 94.43 -63.30
N PRO A 66 1.64 94.77 -62.10
CA PRO A 66 2.46 93.86 -61.30
C PRO A 66 1.68 92.59 -60.92
N GLU A 67 2.40 91.49 -60.63
CA GLU A 67 1.78 90.26 -60.13
C GLU A 67 0.99 90.54 -58.84
N SER A 68 -0.30 90.22 -58.84
CA SER A 68 -1.15 90.27 -57.65
C SER A 68 -1.17 88.90 -56.99
N GLU A 69 -0.49 88.78 -55.84
CA GLU A 69 -0.47 87.56 -55.03
C GLU A 69 -1.72 87.46 -54.14
N PHE A 70 -2.37 86.30 -54.15
CA PHE A 70 -3.54 85.99 -53.33
C PHE A 70 -3.51 84.54 -52.86
N ILE A 71 -4.21 84.27 -51.75
CA ILE A 71 -4.25 82.95 -51.13
C ILE A 71 -5.68 82.43 -51.26
N ILE A 72 -5.86 81.33 -51.98
CA ILE A 72 -7.09 80.53 -51.92
C ILE A 72 -6.98 79.68 -50.66
N LYS A 73 -7.85 79.94 -49.67
CA LYS A 73 -8.03 79.07 -48.50
C LYS A 73 -9.15 78.09 -48.81
N VAL A 74 -8.87 76.79 -48.71
CA VAL A 74 -9.90 75.76 -48.79
C VAL A 74 -10.69 75.80 -47.48
N GLN A 75 -12.02 75.84 -47.56
CA GLN A 75 -12.88 75.72 -46.38
C GLN A 75 -13.09 74.24 -46.07
N ASP A 76 -13.00 73.93 -44.79
CA ASP A 76 -13.26 72.61 -44.22
C ASP A 76 -14.71 72.18 -44.44
N ILE A 77 -14.90 70.89 -44.68
CA ILE A 77 -16.19 70.20 -44.68
C ILE A 77 -16.05 68.96 -43.82
N ASN A 78 -17.13 68.53 -43.15
CA ASN A 78 -17.07 67.38 -42.26
C ASN A 78 -17.20 66.07 -43.05
N ASP A 79 -16.14 65.66 -43.74
CA ASP A 79 -16.12 64.45 -44.59
C ASP A 79 -15.21 63.32 -44.08
N ASN A 80 -14.43 63.55 -43.02
CA ASN A 80 -13.74 62.50 -42.29
C ASN A 80 -14.52 62.05 -41.04
N GLU A 81 -14.37 60.78 -40.68
CA GLU A 81 -14.97 60.20 -39.47
C GLU A 81 -13.92 60.04 -38.35
N PRO A 82 -14.30 60.13 -37.07
CA PRO A 82 -13.37 59.87 -35.97
C PRO A 82 -12.85 58.43 -35.99
N ARG A 83 -11.52 58.24 -36.04
CA ARG A 83 -10.88 56.91 -36.09
C ARG A 83 -10.10 56.59 -34.83
N PHE A 84 -10.34 55.40 -34.28
CA PHE A 84 -9.54 54.83 -33.19
C PHE A 84 -8.28 54.18 -33.77
N LEU A 85 -7.10 54.63 -33.32
CA LEU A 85 -5.81 54.15 -33.85
C LEU A 85 -5.36 52.84 -33.22
N ASP A 86 -5.66 52.63 -31.93
CA ASP A 86 -5.15 51.51 -31.13
C ASP A 86 -6.23 50.44 -30.82
N GLY A 87 -7.32 50.42 -31.61
CA GLY A 87 -8.44 49.48 -31.43
C GLY A 87 -8.28 48.20 -32.26
N PRO A 88 -8.86 47.05 -31.83
CA PRO A 88 -9.68 46.86 -30.64
C PRO A 88 -8.84 46.83 -29.35
N TYR A 89 -9.42 47.34 -28.27
CA TYR A 89 -8.73 47.49 -27.00
C TYR A 89 -8.97 46.31 -26.05
N VAL A 90 -7.99 46.03 -25.19
CA VAL A 90 -8.12 45.09 -24.07
C VAL A 90 -7.77 45.81 -22.77
N ALA A 91 -8.52 45.57 -21.71
CA ALA A 91 -8.26 46.09 -20.38
C ALA A 91 -8.65 45.06 -19.33
N SER A 92 -8.15 45.25 -18.11
CA SER A 92 -8.60 44.48 -16.95
C SER A 92 -8.86 45.40 -15.76
N VAL A 93 -9.76 44.99 -14.88
CA VAL A 93 -10.12 45.73 -13.67
C VAL A 93 -10.47 44.75 -12.55
N PRO A 94 -10.04 44.98 -11.29
CA PRO A 94 -10.48 44.15 -10.18
C PRO A 94 -11.99 44.14 -10.05
N GLU A 95 -12.55 42.97 -9.74
CA GLU A 95 -13.95 42.89 -9.35
C GLU A 95 -14.24 43.64 -8.04
N MET A 96 -15.53 43.86 -7.79
CA MET A 96 -16.05 44.70 -6.71
C MET A 96 -15.39 46.10 -6.62
N SER A 97 -14.79 46.56 -7.73
CA SER A 97 -14.14 47.87 -7.80
C SER A 97 -15.16 48.99 -7.51
N PRO A 98 -14.80 49.98 -6.68
CA PRO A 98 -15.70 51.07 -6.35
C PRO A 98 -16.12 51.85 -7.59
N VAL A 99 -17.32 52.42 -7.58
CA VAL A 99 -17.83 53.26 -8.67
C VAL A 99 -16.85 54.40 -8.96
N GLY A 100 -16.48 54.55 -10.22
CA GLY A 100 -15.50 55.54 -10.68
C GLY A 100 -14.06 55.03 -10.78
N ALA A 101 -13.79 53.75 -10.49
CA ALA A 101 -12.47 53.15 -10.71
C ALA A 101 -12.08 53.26 -12.19
N TYR A 102 -10.82 53.60 -12.44
CA TYR A 102 -10.26 53.73 -13.79
C TYR A 102 -10.06 52.35 -14.42
N VAL A 103 -10.49 52.20 -15.69
CA VAL A 103 -10.28 50.96 -16.45
C VAL A 103 -9.26 51.20 -17.58
N LEU A 104 -9.58 52.11 -18.50
CA LEU A 104 -8.77 52.40 -19.68
C LEU A 104 -9.13 53.80 -20.22
N GLN A 105 -8.22 54.45 -20.94
CA GLN A 105 -8.52 55.61 -21.77
C GLN A 105 -8.41 55.23 -23.25
N VAL A 106 -9.51 55.39 -24.00
CA VAL A 106 -9.50 55.23 -25.47
C VAL A 106 -9.30 56.58 -26.15
N LYS A 107 -8.74 56.55 -27.37
CA LYS A 107 -8.48 57.75 -28.15
C LYS A 107 -8.86 57.54 -29.61
N ALA A 108 -9.75 58.39 -30.11
CA ALA A 108 -10.00 58.58 -31.52
C ALA A 108 -9.42 59.93 -31.98
N THR A 109 -9.07 60.00 -33.25
CA THR A 109 -8.60 61.21 -33.94
C THR A 109 -9.43 61.44 -35.18
N ASP A 110 -9.77 62.70 -35.41
CA ASP A 110 -10.41 63.17 -36.63
C ASP A 110 -9.39 63.94 -37.48
N ALA A 111 -9.59 64.00 -38.80
CA ALA A 111 -8.69 64.66 -39.75
C ALA A 111 -9.13 66.08 -40.11
N ASP A 112 -10.41 66.42 -39.90
CA ASP A 112 -11.02 67.71 -40.23
C ASP A 112 -10.40 68.88 -39.42
N ASP A 113 -10.84 70.12 -39.66
CA ASP A 113 -10.34 71.29 -38.93
C ASP A 113 -10.96 71.40 -37.51
N PRO A 114 -10.18 71.38 -36.41
CA PRO A 114 -10.71 71.60 -35.07
C PRO A 114 -11.17 73.04 -34.82
N THR A 115 -10.80 73.99 -35.68
CA THR A 115 -11.19 75.41 -35.58
C THR A 115 -12.44 75.76 -36.39
N TYR A 116 -12.86 74.89 -37.31
CA TYR A 116 -14.06 75.07 -38.11
C TYR A 116 -15.21 74.18 -37.59
N GLY A 117 -16.41 74.72 -37.48
CA GLY A 117 -17.66 73.93 -37.32
C GLY A 117 -17.83 73.04 -36.07
N ASN A 118 -16.83 72.85 -35.20
CA ASN A 118 -16.66 71.66 -34.35
C ASN A 118 -16.44 70.36 -35.15
N SER A 119 -15.99 70.41 -36.41
CA SER A 119 -15.81 69.22 -37.27
C SER A 119 -14.90 68.21 -36.58
N ALA A 120 -13.64 68.53 -36.28
CA ALA A 120 -12.75 67.58 -35.60
C ALA A 120 -12.99 67.39 -34.08
N ARG A 121 -14.15 67.81 -33.53
CA ARG A 121 -14.43 67.73 -32.09
C ARG A 121 -15.13 66.41 -31.73
N VAL A 122 -14.32 65.39 -31.50
CA VAL A 122 -14.76 64.07 -31.04
C VAL A 122 -15.45 64.13 -29.66
N VAL A 123 -16.56 63.42 -29.54
CA VAL A 123 -17.29 63.14 -28.30
C VAL A 123 -17.51 61.63 -28.18
N TYR A 124 -17.15 61.06 -27.02
CA TYR A 124 -17.23 59.63 -26.77
C TYR A 124 -18.56 59.22 -26.12
N SER A 125 -19.08 58.05 -26.51
CA SER A 125 -20.26 57.43 -25.90
C SER A 125 -20.13 55.90 -25.87
N ILE A 126 -20.87 55.24 -24.98
CA ILE A 126 -21.00 53.77 -24.93
C ILE A 126 -22.30 53.39 -25.62
N LEU A 127 -22.22 52.57 -26.67
CA LEU A 127 -23.38 51.99 -27.35
C LEU A 127 -23.86 50.70 -26.67
N GLN A 128 -22.91 49.89 -26.16
CA GLN A 128 -23.19 48.63 -25.47
C GLN A 128 -22.17 48.47 -24.33
N GLY A 129 -22.62 48.08 -23.13
CA GLY A 129 -21.77 47.96 -21.94
C GLY A 129 -22.31 48.70 -20.70
N GLN A 130 -23.30 49.59 -20.89
CA GLN A 130 -24.13 50.06 -19.79
C GLN A 130 -25.00 48.91 -19.23
N PRO A 131 -25.35 48.93 -17.93
CA PRO A 131 -25.04 49.95 -16.92
C PRO A 131 -23.66 49.81 -16.24
N TYR A 132 -22.87 48.79 -16.58
CA TYR A 132 -21.64 48.43 -15.84
C TYR A 132 -20.50 49.44 -15.97
N PHE A 133 -20.37 50.07 -17.14
CA PHE A 133 -19.31 51.04 -17.42
C PHE A 133 -19.86 52.41 -17.84
N SER A 134 -19.07 53.43 -17.55
CA SER A 134 -19.26 54.82 -17.99
C SER A 134 -18.03 55.29 -18.75
N ILE A 135 -18.20 56.26 -19.65
CA ILE A 135 -17.10 56.93 -20.36
C ILE A 135 -17.22 58.43 -20.18
N ASP A 136 -16.09 59.11 -19.95
CA ASP A 136 -16.03 60.56 -20.01
C ASP A 136 -16.13 61.01 -21.49
N PRO A 137 -17.19 61.76 -21.86
CA PRO A 137 -17.44 62.14 -23.25
C PRO A 137 -16.38 63.05 -23.86
N LYS A 138 -15.50 63.68 -23.06
CA LYS A 138 -14.42 64.55 -23.54
C LYS A 138 -13.05 63.87 -23.54
N THR A 139 -12.76 63.04 -22.54
CA THR A 139 -11.42 62.46 -22.35
C THR A 139 -11.28 61.04 -22.86
N GLY A 140 -12.38 60.33 -23.12
CA GLY A 140 -12.36 58.92 -23.52
C GLY A 140 -12.00 57.96 -22.38
N VAL A 141 -11.95 58.45 -21.13
CA VAL A 141 -11.65 57.63 -19.95
C VAL A 141 -12.86 56.79 -19.56
N ILE A 142 -12.70 55.47 -19.57
CA ILE A 142 -13.68 54.47 -19.14
C ILE A 142 -13.52 54.24 -17.63
N ARG A 143 -14.64 54.22 -16.92
CA ARG A 143 -14.72 53.93 -15.48
C ARG A 143 -15.83 52.96 -15.15
N THR A 144 -15.66 52.19 -14.07
CA THR A 144 -16.74 51.41 -13.47
C THR A 144 -17.91 52.32 -13.07
N ALA A 145 -19.13 51.89 -13.38
CA ALA A 145 -20.37 52.60 -13.03
C ALA A 145 -21.22 51.85 -12.00
N LEU A 146 -20.97 50.54 -11.82
CA LEU A 146 -21.58 49.70 -10.79
C LEU A 146 -20.50 49.08 -9.89
N PRO A 147 -20.75 48.96 -8.56
CA PRO A 147 -19.78 48.38 -7.61
C PRO A 147 -19.93 46.85 -7.44
N ASN A 148 -20.99 46.25 -7.97
CA ASN A 148 -21.33 44.83 -7.81
C ASN A 148 -21.00 44.01 -9.08
N MET A 149 -19.88 44.35 -9.71
CA MET A 149 -19.28 43.52 -10.76
C MET A 149 -18.49 42.42 -10.09
N ASP A 150 -18.78 41.17 -10.47
CA ASP A 150 -18.46 39.93 -9.78
C ASP A 150 -18.07 38.92 -10.88
N ARG A 151 -16.91 38.30 -10.72
CA ARG A 151 -16.24 37.47 -11.74
C ARG A 151 -16.84 36.07 -11.79
N GLU A 152 -17.24 35.53 -10.65
CA GLU A 152 -17.90 34.23 -10.47
C GLU A 152 -19.25 34.20 -11.21
N VAL A 153 -19.94 35.34 -11.26
CA VAL A 153 -21.13 35.56 -12.08
C VAL A 153 -20.76 35.87 -13.53
N LYS A 154 -19.80 36.76 -13.78
CA LYS A 154 -19.38 37.14 -15.14
C LYS A 154 -17.98 37.77 -15.23
N GLU A 155 -16.99 36.96 -15.61
CA GLU A 155 -15.61 37.40 -15.84
C GLU A 155 -15.44 38.45 -16.96
N GLN A 156 -16.13 38.30 -18.11
CA GLN A 156 -15.78 39.05 -19.34
C GLN A 156 -16.89 39.99 -19.83
N TYR A 157 -16.53 41.24 -20.09
CA TYR A 157 -17.42 42.28 -20.61
C TYR A 157 -16.89 42.88 -21.91
N GLN A 158 -17.71 42.82 -22.96
CA GLN A 158 -17.45 43.55 -24.20
C GLN A 158 -18.21 44.88 -24.20
N VAL A 159 -17.48 45.98 -24.37
CA VAL A 159 -18.02 47.34 -24.42
C VAL A 159 -17.82 47.89 -25.84
N LEU A 160 -18.91 48.30 -26.49
CA LEU A 160 -18.88 48.98 -27.78
C LEU A 160 -18.89 50.49 -27.55
N ILE A 161 -17.82 51.16 -27.97
CA ILE A 161 -17.63 52.60 -27.84
C ILE A 161 -17.82 53.25 -29.20
N GLN A 162 -18.47 54.41 -29.21
CA GLN A 162 -18.56 55.29 -30.35
C GLN A 162 -17.76 56.57 -30.07
N ALA A 163 -16.95 56.97 -31.05
CA ALA A 163 -16.39 58.31 -31.15
C ALA A 163 -17.18 59.02 -32.25
N LYS A 164 -17.85 60.12 -31.89
CA LYS A 164 -18.72 60.86 -32.80
C LYS A 164 -18.26 62.31 -32.88
N ASP A 165 -18.15 62.84 -34.08
CA ASP A 165 -17.82 64.24 -34.28
C ASP A 165 -19.01 65.16 -33.94
N MET A 166 -18.80 66.48 -33.99
CA MET A 166 -19.83 67.48 -33.70
C MET A 166 -20.07 68.43 -34.88
N GLY A 167 -19.72 68.03 -36.10
CA GLY A 167 -19.87 68.83 -37.30
C GLY A 167 -21.08 68.50 -38.18
N GLY A 168 -21.27 69.33 -39.20
CA GLY A 168 -22.30 69.17 -40.24
C GLY A 168 -23.75 69.44 -39.81
N GLN A 169 -24.62 69.67 -40.80
CA GLN A 169 -26.06 69.91 -40.58
C GLN A 169 -26.87 68.64 -40.25
N LEU A 170 -26.30 67.46 -40.47
CA LEU A 170 -26.96 66.16 -40.25
C LEU A 170 -26.52 65.49 -38.93
N GLY A 171 -25.69 66.19 -38.14
CA GLY A 171 -25.32 65.79 -36.78
C GLY A 171 -24.24 64.73 -36.71
N GLY A 172 -23.12 64.93 -37.41
CA GLY A 172 -21.83 64.25 -37.25
C GLY A 172 -21.68 62.79 -37.69
N LEU A 173 -20.49 62.47 -38.21
CA LEU A 173 -19.98 61.13 -38.51
C LEU A 173 -19.47 60.44 -37.24
N ALA A 174 -19.35 59.11 -37.27
CA ALA A 174 -19.08 58.33 -36.07
C ALA A 174 -18.36 57.00 -36.33
N GLY A 175 -17.12 56.88 -35.85
CA GLY A 175 -16.41 55.62 -35.77
C GLY A 175 -16.78 54.83 -34.50
N THR A 176 -16.57 53.51 -34.53
CA THR A 176 -16.77 52.64 -33.37
C THR A 176 -15.56 51.75 -33.11
N THR A 177 -15.41 51.30 -31.86
CA THR A 177 -14.39 50.33 -31.46
C THR A 177 -14.90 49.47 -30.31
N THR A 178 -14.37 48.26 -30.18
CA THR A 178 -14.66 47.36 -29.06
C THR A 178 -13.55 47.41 -28.01
N VAL A 179 -13.96 47.32 -26.75
CA VAL A 179 -13.07 47.14 -25.60
C VAL A 179 -13.49 45.85 -24.91
N ASN A 180 -12.59 44.87 -24.86
CA ASN A 180 -12.78 43.65 -24.08
C ASN A 180 -12.19 43.87 -22.69
N ILE A 181 -13.05 43.88 -21.68
CA ILE A 181 -12.68 44.12 -20.28
C ILE A 181 -12.81 42.79 -19.53
N THR A 182 -11.72 42.32 -18.94
CA THR A 182 -11.72 41.15 -18.04
C THR A 182 -11.72 41.59 -16.58
N LEU A 183 -12.55 40.95 -15.76
CA LEU A 183 -12.45 41.10 -14.31
C LEU A 183 -11.25 40.30 -13.80
N THR A 184 -10.40 40.93 -13.00
CA THR A 184 -9.36 40.21 -12.25
C THR A 184 -9.87 39.82 -10.89
N ASP A 185 -9.65 38.56 -10.57
CA ASP A 185 -10.05 37.86 -9.36
C ASP A 185 -9.59 38.56 -8.06
N VAL A 186 -10.47 38.60 -7.06
CA VAL A 186 -10.21 39.11 -5.70
C VAL A 186 -10.76 38.08 -4.70
N ASN A 187 -9.96 37.69 -3.69
CA ASN A 187 -10.42 36.74 -2.69
C ASN A 187 -11.54 37.33 -1.82
N ASP A 188 -12.80 37.05 -2.18
CA ASP A 188 -14.00 37.43 -1.44
C ASP A 188 -14.87 36.22 -1.06
N ASN A 189 -14.71 35.06 -1.73
CA ASN A 189 -15.38 33.82 -1.36
C ASN A 189 -14.48 32.93 -0.48
N PRO A 190 -15.02 32.42 0.64
CA PRO A 190 -14.31 31.44 1.44
C PRO A 190 -14.66 29.99 1.05
N PRO A 191 -13.76 29.01 1.27
CA PRO A 191 -13.99 27.62 0.91
C PRO A 191 -15.17 27.05 1.68
N ARG A 192 -16.10 26.38 1.00
CA ARG A 192 -17.30 25.76 1.59
C ARG A 192 -17.37 24.28 1.34
N PHE A 193 -17.65 23.50 2.38
CA PHE A 193 -17.92 22.07 2.22
C PHE A 193 -19.34 21.87 1.66
N PRO A 194 -19.52 21.10 0.56
CA PRO A 194 -20.84 20.78 0.03
C PRO A 194 -21.65 19.84 0.94
N LYS A 195 -21.02 19.28 1.98
CA LYS A 195 -21.62 18.40 2.99
C LYS A 195 -21.11 18.77 4.36
N SER A 196 -22.01 18.94 5.33
CA SER A 196 -21.65 19.19 6.73
C SER A 196 -21.10 17.95 7.46
N ILE A 197 -21.37 16.76 6.93
CA ILE A 197 -20.89 15.47 7.47
C ILE A 197 -20.36 14.59 6.34
N PHE A 198 -19.14 14.07 6.52
CA PHE A 198 -18.54 13.05 5.67
C PHE A 198 -18.48 11.72 6.42
N HIS A 199 -18.90 10.63 5.76
CA HIS A 199 -18.86 9.28 6.30
C HIS A 199 -17.78 8.49 5.55
N LEU A 200 -16.77 8.05 6.28
CA LEU A 200 -15.66 7.24 5.77
C LEU A 200 -15.64 5.89 6.51
N LYS A 201 -15.00 4.90 5.88
CA LYS A 201 -14.80 3.56 6.42
C LYS A 201 -13.33 3.20 6.28
N VAL A 202 -12.77 2.51 7.27
CA VAL A 202 -11.37 2.08 7.28
C VAL A 202 -11.27 0.69 7.91
N PRO A 203 -10.68 -0.32 7.23
CA PRO A 203 -10.28 -1.57 7.88
C PRO A 203 -9.27 -1.30 8.97
N GLU A 204 -9.36 -1.95 10.13
CA GLU A 204 -8.36 -1.71 11.20
C GLU A 204 -6.94 -2.15 10.83
N SER A 205 -6.84 -3.19 10.00
CA SER A 205 -5.61 -3.70 9.39
C SER A 205 -4.90 -2.69 8.47
N SER A 206 -5.49 -1.52 8.22
CA SER A 206 -4.89 -0.46 7.42
C SER A 206 -3.59 0.05 8.04
N HIS A 207 -2.50 0.03 7.26
CA HIS A 207 -1.20 0.51 7.72
C HIS A 207 -1.17 2.02 7.99
N VAL A 208 -0.29 2.45 8.89
CA VAL A 208 0.00 3.88 9.12
C VAL A 208 0.51 4.52 7.83
N GLY A 209 0.02 5.72 7.52
CA GLY A 209 0.27 6.44 6.28
C GLY A 209 -0.78 6.20 5.17
N SER A 210 -1.61 5.16 5.29
CA SER A 210 -2.68 4.86 4.33
C SER A 210 -3.71 6.00 4.23
N ALA A 211 -4.23 6.22 3.02
CA ALA A 211 -5.29 7.19 2.76
C ALA A 211 -6.66 6.57 3.04
N ILE A 212 -7.39 7.11 4.02
CA ILE A 212 -8.72 6.64 4.45
C ILE A 212 -9.82 7.19 3.55
N GLY A 213 -9.64 8.40 3.03
CA GLY A 213 -10.61 9.04 2.17
C GLY A 213 -10.21 10.46 1.79
N ARG A 214 -10.91 10.99 0.79
CA ARG A 214 -10.75 12.34 0.27
C ARG A 214 -12.00 13.15 0.62
N ILE A 215 -11.80 14.39 1.07
CA ILE A 215 -12.85 15.38 1.28
C ILE A 215 -12.51 16.65 0.50
N ARG A 216 -13.53 17.35 0.01
CA ARG A 216 -13.34 18.55 -0.80
C ARG A 216 -14.26 19.66 -0.33
N ALA A 217 -13.67 20.79 0.03
CA ALA A 217 -14.35 22.08 0.02
C ALA A 217 -14.27 22.66 -1.39
N VAL A 218 -15.23 23.52 -1.74
CA VAL A 218 -15.28 24.22 -3.01
C VAL A 218 -15.09 25.70 -2.72
N ASP A 219 -14.17 26.29 -3.49
CA ASP A 219 -13.89 27.70 -3.52
C ASP A 219 -14.12 28.17 -4.97
N PRO A 220 -14.96 29.19 -5.21
CA PRO A 220 -15.31 29.63 -6.56
C PRO A 220 -14.30 30.62 -7.17
N ASP A 221 -13.38 31.18 -6.36
CA ASP A 221 -12.35 32.13 -6.80
C ASP A 221 -11.36 31.50 -7.81
N PHE A 222 -10.34 32.23 -8.25
CA PHE A 222 -9.40 31.78 -9.27
C PHE A 222 -7.93 31.75 -8.83
N GLY A 223 -7.22 30.70 -9.26
CA GLY A 223 -5.80 30.53 -9.02
C GLY A 223 -5.48 30.46 -7.52
N LYS A 224 -4.62 31.38 -7.04
CA LYS A 224 -4.14 31.40 -5.65
C LYS A 224 -5.20 31.75 -4.62
N ASN A 225 -6.27 32.43 -5.03
CA ASN A 225 -7.34 32.82 -4.13
C ASN A 225 -8.19 31.59 -3.76
N ALA A 226 -8.39 30.67 -4.71
CA ALA A 226 -9.04 29.36 -4.50
C ALA A 226 -8.13 28.23 -4.00
N GLU A 227 -6.89 28.52 -3.55
CA GLU A 227 -6.04 27.51 -2.90
C GLU A 227 -6.57 27.19 -1.49
N ILE A 228 -6.81 25.90 -1.21
CA ILE A 228 -7.46 25.44 0.05
C ILE A 228 -6.47 24.67 0.93
N GLU A 229 -6.23 25.18 2.13
CA GLU A 229 -5.53 24.45 3.19
C GLU A 229 -6.55 23.69 4.06
N TYR A 230 -6.33 22.40 4.28
CA TYR A 230 -7.15 21.58 5.18
C TYR A 230 -6.40 21.24 6.47
N ASN A 231 -7.07 21.38 7.62
CA ASN A 231 -6.50 21.09 8.93
C ASN A 231 -7.51 20.31 9.81
N ILE A 232 -7.04 19.30 10.55
CA ILE A 232 -7.87 18.63 11.57
C ILE A 232 -7.95 19.51 12.81
N VAL A 233 -9.17 19.85 13.24
CA VAL A 233 -9.38 20.67 14.44
C VAL A 233 -8.90 19.88 15.68
N PRO A 234 -8.06 20.47 16.55
CA PRO A 234 -7.52 19.79 17.73
C PRO A 234 -8.61 19.18 18.63
N GLY A 235 -8.43 17.90 18.99
CA GLY A 235 -9.40 17.10 19.73
C GLY A 235 -9.20 15.60 19.44
N ASP A 236 -10.26 14.80 19.58
CA ASP A 236 -10.27 13.33 19.42
C ASP A 236 -9.64 12.79 18.12
N GLY A 237 -9.60 13.58 17.03
CA GLY A 237 -9.07 13.14 15.74
C GLY A 237 -7.55 13.30 15.58
N GLY A 238 -6.99 14.42 16.04
CA GLY A 238 -5.62 14.85 15.67
C GLY A 238 -4.47 13.99 16.19
N ASN A 239 -4.76 13.04 17.09
CA ASN A 239 -3.77 12.09 17.63
C ASN A 239 -3.65 10.78 16.81
N LEU A 240 -4.66 10.47 16.00
CA LEU A 240 -4.80 9.20 15.28
C LEU A 240 -4.90 9.37 13.76
N PHE A 241 -5.36 10.54 13.31
CA PHE A 241 -5.50 10.89 11.90
C PHE A 241 -4.67 12.11 11.56
N ASP A 242 -4.29 12.20 10.30
CA ASP A 242 -3.64 13.36 9.69
C ASP A 242 -4.42 13.80 8.45
N ILE A 243 -4.16 14.99 7.94
CA ILE A 243 -4.75 15.46 6.68
C ILE A 243 -3.71 16.23 5.87
N THR A 244 -3.68 16.00 4.56
CA THR A 244 -2.80 16.72 3.62
C THR A 244 -3.60 17.18 2.41
N THR A 245 -3.48 18.43 2.00
CA THR A 245 -4.00 18.90 0.71
C THR A 245 -3.27 18.18 -0.43
N ASP A 246 -4.03 17.67 -1.40
CA ASP A 246 -3.53 17.22 -2.71
C ASP A 246 -3.37 18.46 -3.60
N GLU A 247 -2.12 18.80 -3.98
CA GLU A 247 -1.80 20.03 -4.72
C GLU A 247 -2.54 20.12 -6.07
N TYR A 248 -2.81 18.98 -6.72
CA TYR A 248 -3.43 18.91 -8.04
C TYR A 248 -4.96 18.90 -7.97
N THR A 249 -5.55 18.16 -7.02
CA THR A 249 -7.02 18.05 -6.92
C THR A 249 -7.67 19.04 -5.96
N GLN A 250 -6.86 19.72 -5.12
CA GLN A 250 -7.32 20.60 -4.02
C GLN A 250 -8.25 19.87 -3.02
N GLU A 251 -8.02 18.57 -2.83
CA GLU A 251 -8.75 17.73 -1.89
C GLU A 251 -7.94 17.50 -0.60
N GLY A 252 -8.61 17.49 0.54
CA GLY A 252 -8.04 17.05 1.80
C GLY A 252 -8.00 15.53 1.85
N VAL A 253 -6.81 14.95 1.72
CA VAL A 253 -6.56 13.50 1.86
C VAL A 253 -6.36 13.17 3.33
N ILE A 254 -7.32 12.48 3.94
CA ILE A 254 -7.25 12.03 5.33
C ILE A 254 -6.41 10.76 5.39
N LYS A 255 -5.37 10.76 6.22
CA LYS A 255 -4.39 9.68 6.37
C LYS A 255 -4.39 9.12 7.78
N LEU A 256 -4.02 7.85 7.92
CA LEU A 256 -3.88 7.20 9.22
C LEU A 256 -2.52 7.52 9.85
N LYS A 257 -2.49 7.96 11.11
CA LYS A 257 -1.26 8.38 11.83
C LYS A 257 -0.77 7.35 12.86
N LYS A 258 -1.65 6.45 13.31
CA LYS A 258 -1.39 5.36 14.27
C LYS A 258 -2.28 4.17 13.91
N PRO A 259 -1.89 2.92 14.24
CA PRO A 259 -2.75 1.76 14.00
C PRO A 259 -4.13 1.92 14.66
N LEU A 260 -5.12 1.26 14.07
CA LEU A 260 -6.47 1.17 14.61
C LEU A 260 -6.67 -0.20 15.28
N ASP A 261 -7.72 -0.26 16.08
CA ASP A 261 -8.14 -1.38 16.91
C ASP A 261 -9.66 -1.19 17.09
N PHE A 262 -10.45 -2.08 16.50
CA PHE A 262 -11.90 -2.02 16.46
C PHE A 262 -12.50 -2.35 17.83
N GLU A 263 -11.93 -3.32 18.55
CA GLU A 263 -12.28 -3.79 19.89
C GLU A 263 -12.25 -2.62 20.88
N THR A 264 -11.21 -1.80 20.80
CA THR A 264 -11.00 -0.59 21.59
C THR A 264 -11.95 0.54 21.16
N LYS A 265 -12.05 0.87 19.86
CA LYS A 265 -12.91 2.00 19.40
C LYS A 265 -13.38 1.89 17.95
N LYS A 266 -14.59 1.37 17.79
CA LYS A 266 -15.33 1.14 16.53
C LYS A 266 -15.62 2.37 15.66
N ALA A 267 -15.57 3.59 16.21
CA ALA A 267 -15.84 4.81 15.47
C ALA A 267 -15.15 6.06 16.02
N TYR A 268 -14.75 6.94 15.10
CA TYR A 268 -14.13 8.23 15.38
C TYR A 268 -14.96 9.36 14.77
N THR A 269 -15.03 10.49 15.47
CA THR A 269 -15.70 11.70 14.99
C THR A 269 -14.85 12.90 15.33
N PHE A 270 -14.49 13.69 14.33
CA PHE A 270 -13.71 14.91 14.48
C PHE A 270 -14.15 15.95 13.45
N LYS A 271 -13.66 17.18 13.57
CA LYS A 271 -13.91 18.25 12.59
C LYS A 271 -12.66 18.47 11.75
N VAL A 272 -12.88 18.72 10.46
CA VAL A 272 -11.86 19.28 9.56
C VAL A 272 -12.27 20.71 9.26
N GLU A 273 -11.29 21.61 9.32
CA GLU A 273 -11.34 22.99 8.88
C GLU A 273 -10.75 23.09 7.46
N ALA A 274 -11.39 23.85 6.59
CA ALA A 274 -10.84 24.31 5.31
C ALA A 274 -10.69 25.83 5.35
N SER A 275 -9.60 26.37 4.83
CA SER A 275 -9.31 27.81 4.83
C SER A 275 -8.40 28.23 3.66
N ASN A 276 -8.57 29.43 3.11
CA ASN A 276 -7.57 30.00 2.20
C ASN A 276 -6.37 30.53 2.98
N LEU A 277 -5.21 30.51 2.32
CA LEU A 277 -3.96 31.04 2.85
C LEU A 277 -3.79 32.55 2.58
N HIS A 278 -4.53 33.12 1.62
CA HIS A 278 -4.28 34.46 1.03
C HIS A 278 -5.49 35.42 1.10
N LEU A 279 -5.96 35.74 2.31
CA LEU A 279 -7.07 36.68 2.49
C LEU A 279 -6.73 38.13 2.09
N ASP A 280 -7.68 38.78 1.40
CA ASP A 280 -7.69 40.24 1.32
C ASP A 280 -8.32 40.85 2.59
N HIS A 281 -7.54 41.69 3.27
CA HIS A 281 -7.92 42.39 4.51
C HIS A 281 -9.22 43.21 4.39
N ARG A 282 -9.62 43.62 3.17
CA ARG A 282 -10.86 44.37 2.91
C ARG A 282 -12.12 43.54 3.21
N PHE A 283 -12.06 42.23 3.08
CA PHE A 283 -13.22 41.35 3.21
C PHE A 283 -13.32 40.67 4.59
N HIS A 284 -12.34 40.88 5.48
CA HIS A 284 -12.29 40.31 6.85
C HIS A 284 -13.59 40.46 7.68
N SER A 285 -14.46 41.41 7.35
CA SER A 285 -15.77 41.61 8.01
C SER A 285 -16.95 40.83 7.42
N VAL A 286 -16.78 40.15 6.28
CA VAL A 286 -17.89 39.52 5.52
C VAL A 286 -18.28 38.15 6.08
N GLY A 287 -17.35 37.41 6.69
CA GLY A 287 -17.66 36.15 7.36
C GLY A 287 -16.43 35.40 7.87
N PRO A 288 -16.61 34.18 8.40
CA PRO A 288 -15.49 33.27 8.65
C PRO A 288 -14.94 32.80 7.30
N PHE A 289 -13.67 33.10 7.06
CA PHE A 289 -12.87 32.63 5.91
C PHE A 289 -12.46 31.16 5.98
N LYS A 290 -13.28 30.42 6.70
CA LYS A 290 -13.07 29.07 7.13
C LYS A 290 -14.42 28.39 7.16
N ASP A 291 -14.44 27.12 6.80
CA ASP A 291 -15.60 26.26 6.99
C ASP A 291 -15.18 24.99 7.72
N THR A 292 -16.11 24.40 8.46
CA THR A 292 -15.83 23.18 9.24
C THR A 292 -16.85 22.08 8.94
N ALA A 293 -16.37 20.95 8.43
CA ALA A 293 -17.17 19.74 8.26
C ALA A 293 -16.83 18.70 9.33
N THR A 294 -17.81 17.87 9.68
CA THR A 294 -17.62 16.76 10.62
C THR A 294 -17.27 15.48 9.84
N VAL A 295 -16.13 14.88 10.11
CA VAL A 295 -15.76 13.57 9.56
C VAL A 295 -16.12 12.50 10.58
N LYS A 296 -16.87 11.50 10.13
CA LYS A 296 -17.20 10.29 10.88
C LYS A 296 -16.52 9.10 10.20
N ILE A 297 -15.56 8.50 10.89
CA ILE A 297 -14.85 7.31 10.44
C ILE A 297 -15.41 6.12 11.21
N ASN A 298 -15.99 5.16 10.49
CA ASN A 298 -16.33 3.86 11.06
C ASN A 298 -15.16 2.92 10.81
N VAL A 299 -14.63 2.31 11.86
CA VAL A 299 -13.66 1.22 11.73
C VAL A 299 -14.42 -0.03 11.29
N LEU A 300 -13.85 -0.77 10.34
CA LEU A 300 -14.34 -2.07 9.91
C LEU A 300 -13.47 -3.14 10.56
N ASP A 301 -14.16 -3.95 11.36
CA ASP A 301 -13.76 -5.25 11.91
C ASP A 301 -13.12 -6.13 10.82
N MET A 302 -11.94 -6.68 11.08
CA MET A 302 -11.21 -7.59 10.18
C MET A 302 -10.81 -8.86 10.93
N ASP A 303 -10.98 -10.03 10.29
CA ASP A 303 -10.78 -11.33 10.93
C ASP A 303 -9.35 -11.50 11.50
N GLU A 304 -9.21 -11.44 12.83
CA GLU A 304 -7.94 -11.53 13.57
C GLU A 304 -7.73 -12.91 14.23
N PRO A 305 -6.51 -13.42 14.47
CA PRO A 305 -6.31 -14.70 15.16
C PRO A 305 -6.75 -14.66 16.64
N PRO A 306 -7.32 -15.75 17.22
CA PRO A 306 -7.79 -15.77 18.60
C PRO A 306 -6.71 -15.39 19.62
N VAL A 307 -7.04 -14.60 20.64
CA VAL A 307 -6.06 -14.09 21.62
C VAL A 307 -6.08 -14.93 22.91
N PHE A 308 -4.92 -15.47 23.30
CA PHE A 308 -4.75 -16.17 24.58
C PHE A 308 -4.82 -15.22 25.78
N SER A 309 -5.49 -15.65 26.85
CA SER A 309 -5.67 -14.84 28.08
C SER A 309 -4.37 -14.56 28.86
N LYS A 310 -3.27 -15.27 28.55
CA LYS A 310 -1.93 -15.08 29.12
C LYS A 310 -0.87 -15.27 28.03
N PRO A 311 0.26 -14.55 28.08
CA PRO A 311 1.34 -14.67 27.10
C PRO A 311 2.14 -15.99 27.24
N MET A 312 2.07 -16.63 28.40
CA MET A 312 2.60 -17.97 28.67
C MET A 312 1.82 -18.61 29.82
N TYR A 313 1.81 -19.94 29.84
CA TYR A 313 1.25 -20.72 30.95
C TYR A 313 2.34 -21.58 31.58
N THR A 314 2.42 -21.58 32.90
CA THR A 314 3.29 -22.47 33.67
C THR A 314 2.42 -23.34 34.55
N MET A 315 2.67 -24.65 34.53
CA MET A 315 1.93 -25.66 35.27
C MET A 315 2.93 -26.62 35.95
N GLU A 316 2.48 -27.29 37.00
CA GLU A 316 3.29 -28.20 37.79
C GLU A 316 2.55 -29.53 37.93
N VAL A 317 3.26 -30.64 37.76
CA VAL A 317 2.71 -32.01 37.77
C VAL A 317 3.72 -32.95 38.40
N TYR A 318 3.30 -33.87 39.27
CA TYR A 318 4.20 -34.89 39.83
C TYR A 318 4.45 -36.00 38.79
N GLU A 319 5.64 -36.59 38.76
CA GLU A 319 5.95 -37.63 37.77
C GLU A 319 5.11 -38.91 37.92
N ASP A 320 4.70 -39.25 39.15
CA ASP A 320 3.80 -40.36 39.48
C ASP A 320 2.34 -40.15 39.01
N THR A 321 2.03 -39.01 38.39
CA THR A 321 0.68 -38.67 37.92
C THR A 321 0.23 -39.66 36.84
N PRO A 322 -0.90 -40.37 37.03
CA PRO A 322 -1.35 -41.36 36.06
C PRO A 322 -1.77 -40.72 34.73
N VAL A 323 -1.59 -41.48 33.64
CA VAL A 323 -1.99 -41.09 32.29
C VAL A 323 -3.48 -40.74 32.23
N GLY A 324 -3.81 -39.65 31.54
CA GLY A 324 -5.16 -39.10 31.40
C GLY A 324 -5.55 -38.08 32.47
N THR A 325 -4.62 -37.69 33.35
CA THR A 325 -4.90 -36.69 34.40
C THR A 325 -4.78 -35.28 33.85
N ILE A 326 -5.80 -34.44 34.09
CA ILE A 326 -5.80 -33.03 33.69
C ILE A 326 -4.86 -32.24 34.61
N ILE A 327 -3.86 -31.58 34.01
CA ILE A 327 -2.85 -30.77 34.68
C ILE A 327 -3.35 -29.32 34.84
N GLY A 328 -4.04 -28.80 33.83
CA GLY A 328 -4.56 -27.44 33.79
C GLY A 328 -5.26 -27.14 32.46
N ALA A 329 -5.55 -25.87 32.20
CA ALA A 329 -6.19 -25.44 30.96
C ALA A 329 -5.59 -24.12 30.44
N VAL A 330 -5.63 -23.96 29.12
CA VAL A 330 -5.34 -22.69 28.43
C VAL A 330 -6.61 -22.12 27.84
N THR A 331 -6.76 -20.80 27.89
CA THR A 331 -7.93 -20.10 27.34
C THR A 331 -7.49 -19.08 26.30
N ALA A 332 -8.14 -19.11 25.15
CA ALA A 332 -8.10 -18.09 24.11
C ALA A 332 -9.52 -17.69 23.73
N GLN A 333 -9.68 -16.44 23.27
CA GLN A 333 -10.96 -15.87 22.90
C GLN A 333 -10.83 -15.14 21.56
N ASP A 334 -11.90 -15.24 20.76
CA ASP A 334 -12.08 -14.48 19.54
C ASP A 334 -12.74 -13.13 19.90
N LEU A 335 -12.07 -12.02 19.57
CA LEU A 335 -12.45 -10.67 20.02
C LEU A 335 -13.35 -9.92 19.04
N ASP A 336 -13.26 -10.29 17.76
CA ASP A 336 -14.01 -9.75 16.62
C ASP A 336 -15.52 -9.72 16.89
N ALA A 337 -16.27 -8.80 16.27
CA ALA A 337 -17.73 -8.76 16.45
C ALA A 337 -18.45 -9.99 15.88
N GLY A 338 -17.78 -10.77 15.03
CA GLY A 338 -18.20 -12.08 14.52
C GLY A 338 -17.84 -13.28 15.42
N SER A 339 -17.47 -13.05 16.68
CA SER A 339 -16.90 -14.02 17.64
C SER A 339 -17.31 -15.49 17.42
N SER A 340 -16.30 -16.28 17.09
CA SER A 340 -16.35 -17.70 16.72
C SER A 340 -15.85 -18.58 17.88
N SER A 341 -16.28 -19.84 17.89
CA SER A 341 -15.69 -20.82 18.81
C SER A 341 -14.23 -21.07 18.44
N VAL A 342 -13.37 -21.12 19.45
CA VAL A 342 -11.93 -21.41 19.31
C VAL A 342 -11.70 -22.92 19.44
N ARG A 343 -10.73 -23.46 18.68
CA ARG A 343 -10.21 -24.82 18.86
C ARG A 343 -8.72 -24.79 19.21
N TYR A 344 -8.30 -25.77 20.00
CA TYR A 344 -6.93 -25.90 20.50
C TYR A 344 -6.23 -27.13 19.94
N PHE A 345 -4.93 -26.99 19.65
CA PHE A 345 -4.07 -28.06 19.14
C PHE A 345 -2.65 -27.90 19.70
N ILE A 346 -1.94 -29.00 19.98
CA ILE A 346 -0.51 -28.95 20.29
C ILE A 346 0.30 -28.70 19.00
N ASP A 347 1.32 -27.84 19.06
CA ASP A 347 2.24 -27.53 17.97
C ASP A 347 3.36 -28.58 17.93
N TRP A 348 3.03 -29.77 17.41
CA TRP A 348 3.90 -30.95 17.32
C TRP A 348 5.23 -30.65 16.59
N LYS A 349 6.29 -30.36 17.36
CA LYS A 349 7.64 -30.06 16.86
C LYS A 349 8.64 -31.16 17.22
N ASN A 350 8.48 -31.76 18.39
CA ASN A 350 9.38 -32.76 18.94
C ASN A 350 8.60 -34.00 19.39
N ASP A 351 9.27 -35.15 19.43
CA ASP A 351 8.66 -36.38 19.97
C ASP A 351 8.26 -36.21 21.45
N VAL A 352 8.95 -35.35 22.23
CA VAL A 352 8.60 -35.05 23.63
C VAL A 352 7.25 -34.34 23.80
N ASP A 353 6.64 -33.85 22.72
CA ASP A 353 5.31 -33.24 22.77
C ASP A 353 4.20 -34.32 22.96
N SER A 354 4.50 -35.61 22.71
CA SER A 354 3.55 -36.75 22.86
C SER A 354 3.19 -37.12 24.29
N TYR A 355 3.95 -36.60 25.26
CA TYR A 355 3.69 -36.80 26.68
C TYR A 355 2.40 -36.09 27.14
N PHE A 356 1.85 -35.18 26.33
CA PHE A 356 0.64 -34.42 26.64
C PHE A 356 -0.40 -34.50 25.53
N THR A 357 -1.66 -34.32 25.92
CA THR A 357 -2.80 -34.16 25.01
C THR A 357 -3.62 -32.94 25.42
N ILE A 358 -4.40 -32.38 24.50
CA ILE A 358 -5.28 -31.23 24.75
C ILE A 358 -6.70 -31.51 24.27
N ASP A 359 -7.69 -31.14 25.08
CA ASP A 359 -9.08 -31.08 24.61
C ASP A 359 -9.24 -29.94 23.60
N ALA A 360 -9.65 -30.28 22.38
CA ALA A 360 -9.76 -29.34 21.28
C ALA A 360 -10.85 -28.27 21.49
N THR A 361 -11.71 -28.39 22.49
CA THR A 361 -12.82 -27.46 22.80
C THR A 361 -12.68 -26.76 24.15
N GLU A 362 -12.27 -27.46 25.19
CA GLU A 362 -12.10 -26.91 26.55
C GLU A 362 -10.69 -26.33 26.80
N GLY A 363 -9.70 -26.71 25.97
CA GLY A 363 -8.31 -26.28 26.14
C GLY A 363 -7.61 -26.91 27.36
N THR A 364 -8.18 -27.97 27.93
CA THR A 364 -7.63 -28.72 29.07
C THR A 364 -6.47 -29.59 28.61
N ILE A 365 -5.33 -29.49 29.29
CA ILE A 365 -4.12 -30.27 29.02
C ILE A 365 -4.07 -31.45 30.00
N ALA A 366 -3.85 -32.65 29.48
CA ALA A 366 -3.71 -33.87 30.27
C ALA A 366 -2.44 -34.65 29.92
N THR A 367 -1.97 -35.49 30.86
CA THR A 367 -0.90 -36.46 30.60
C THR A 367 -1.36 -37.51 29.58
N ASN A 368 -0.51 -37.84 28.61
CA ASN A 368 -0.75 -38.88 27.60
C ASN A 368 0.26 -40.03 27.70
N GLU A 369 1.46 -39.76 28.23
CA GLU A 369 2.44 -40.78 28.61
C GLU A 369 2.86 -40.60 30.07
N LEU A 370 3.59 -41.57 30.63
CA LEU A 370 4.18 -41.43 31.97
C LEU A 370 5.33 -40.42 31.92
N LEU A 371 5.42 -39.58 32.95
CA LEU A 371 6.48 -38.60 33.10
C LEU A 371 7.62 -39.21 33.93
N ASP A 372 8.85 -38.77 33.67
CA ASP A 372 10.08 -39.20 34.34
C ASP A 372 10.95 -37.94 34.49
N ARG A 373 11.14 -37.48 35.73
CA ARG A 373 11.81 -36.21 36.03
C ARG A 373 13.33 -36.32 35.88
N GLU A 374 13.91 -37.49 36.16
CA GLU A 374 15.33 -37.83 35.94
C GLU A 374 15.68 -37.76 34.46
N SER A 375 14.76 -38.16 33.58
CA SER A 375 14.88 -38.01 32.14
C SER A 375 14.60 -36.58 31.68
N THR A 376 13.48 -35.95 32.09
CA THR A 376 13.08 -34.60 31.65
C THR A 376 12.30 -33.84 32.71
N ALA A 377 13.01 -33.01 33.49
CA ALA A 377 12.41 -32.21 34.56
C ALA A 377 11.50 -31.04 34.10
N GLN A 378 11.57 -30.63 32.83
CA GLN A 378 10.75 -29.55 32.29
C GLN A 378 10.41 -29.78 30.82
N TYR A 379 9.12 -29.73 30.49
CA TYR A 379 8.62 -29.80 29.13
C TYR A 379 8.23 -28.40 28.65
N ASN A 380 8.61 -28.10 27.42
CA ASN A 380 8.37 -26.84 26.72
C ASN A 380 7.74 -27.20 25.37
N PHE A 381 6.49 -26.81 25.18
CA PHE A 381 5.79 -26.96 23.90
C PHE A 381 4.87 -25.77 23.65
N SER A 382 4.50 -25.56 22.39
CA SER A 382 3.57 -24.49 22.01
C SER A 382 2.18 -25.07 21.79
N ILE A 383 1.15 -24.29 22.14
CA ILE A 383 -0.24 -24.61 21.83
C ILE A 383 -0.75 -23.60 20.80
N ILE A 384 -1.44 -24.11 19.79
CA ILE A 384 -2.08 -23.35 18.73
C ILE A 384 -3.56 -23.19 19.07
N ALA A 385 -4.09 -21.98 18.96
CA ALA A 385 -5.52 -21.71 18.93
C ALA A 385 -5.94 -21.25 17.53
N SER A 386 -7.04 -21.78 16.99
CA SER A 386 -7.62 -21.38 15.70
C SER A 386 -9.12 -21.13 15.82
N LYS A 387 -9.71 -20.33 14.92
CA LYS A 387 -11.17 -20.23 14.84
C LYS A 387 -11.77 -21.48 14.18
N VAL A 388 -13.01 -21.81 14.53
CA VAL A 388 -13.81 -22.82 13.81
C VAL A 388 -14.27 -22.29 12.45
N SER A 389 -14.56 -20.99 12.35
CA SER A 389 -14.97 -20.31 11.10
C SER A 389 -13.82 -20.16 10.10
N ASN A 390 -12.61 -19.85 10.59
CA ASN A 390 -11.42 -19.65 9.77
C ASN A 390 -10.19 -20.32 10.41
N PRO A 391 -9.85 -21.57 10.04
CA PRO A 391 -8.74 -22.30 10.64
C PRO A 391 -7.35 -21.83 10.16
N LEU A 392 -7.27 -20.92 9.19
CA LEU A 392 -5.99 -20.35 8.73
C LEU A 392 -5.44 -19.32 9.72
N LEU A 393 -6.32 -18.62 10.43
CA LEU A 393 -5.95 -17.67 11.47
C LEU A 393 -5.66 -18.42 12.76
N THR A 394 -4.38 -18.43 13.11
CA THR A 394 -3.87 -19.15 14.28
C THR A 394 -3.01 -18.25 15.15
N SER A 395 -3.14 -18.41 16.47
CA SER A 395 -2.21 -17.84 17.44
C SER A 395 -1.47 -18.97 18.16
N LYS A 396 -0.31 -18.66 18.73
CA LYS A 396 0.52 -19.63 19.46
C LYS A 396 0.87 -19.10 20.84
N VAL A 397 0.76 -19.93 21.87
CA VAL A 397 1.22 -19.64 23.24
C VAL A 397 2.22 -20.67 23.69
N ASN A 398 3.20 -20.26 24.51
CA ASN A 398 4.15 -21.19 25.12
C ASN A 398 3.59 -21.76 26.42
N VAL A 399 3.69 -23.08 26.59
CA VAL A 399 3.35 -23.77 27.83
C VAL A 399 4.60 -24.45 28.38
N ILE A 400 4.82 -24.24 29.68
CA ILE A 400 5.92 -24.82 30.44
C ILE A 400 5.31 -25.72 31.51
N ILE A 401 5.62 -27.00 31.45
CA ILE A 401 5.22 -27.98 32.46
C ILE A 401 6.48 -28.34 33.24
N ASN A 402 6.52 -27.95 34.52
CA ASN A 402 7.55 -28.37 35.45
C ASN A 402 7.14 -29.72 36.03
N VAL A 403 7.98 -30.74 35.88
CA VAL A 403 7.76 -32.03 36.52
C VAL A 403 8.32 -31.93 37.95
N LEU A 404 7.46 -32.19 38.92
CA LEU A 404 7.77 -32.22 40.34
C LEU A 404 8.25 -33.62 40.73
N ASP A 405 9.26 -33.62 41.58
CA ASP A 405 9.98 -34.78 42.09
C ASP A 405 9.13 -35.65 43.01
N VAL A 406 9.20 -36.96 42.81
CA VAL A 406 8.66 -38.00 43.69
C VAL A 406 9.81 -38.91 44.10
N ASN A 407 9.84 -39.31 45.38
CA ASN A 407 10.98 -40.03 45.94
C ASN A 407 10.96 -41.53 45.54
N GLU A 408 11.45 -41.83 44.34
CA GLU A 408 11.43 -43.16 43.72
C GLU A 408 12.76 -43.93 43.87
N PHE A 409 13.90 -43.23 43.86
CA PHE A 409 15.21 -43.88 43.95
C PHE A 409 15.69 -43.98 45.41
N PRO A 410 16.25 -45.13 45.83
CA PRO A 410 16.86 -45.24 47.15
C PRO A 410 18.29 -44.66 47.13
N PRO A 411 18.74 -43.98 48.20
CA PRO A 411 20.09 -43.41 48.27
C PRO A 411 21.17 -44.50 48.30
N GLU A 412 22.24 -44.35 47.52
CA GLU A 412 23.34 -45.30 47.40
C GLU A 412 24.67 -44.75 47.95
N ILE A 413 25.63 -45.63 48.28
CA ILE A 413 27.01 -45.21 48.62
C ILE A 413 27.67 -44.54 47.41
N SER A 414 28.06 -43.28 47.58
CA SER A 414 28.99 -42.62 46.68
C SER A 414 30.40 -43.23 46.84
N VAL A 415 30.97 -43.68 45.72
CA VAL A 415 32.25 -44.40 45.56
C VAL A 415 33.34 -43.89 46.52
N PRO A 416 34.08 -44.74 47.27
CA PRO A 416 34.39 -46.14 46.96
C PRO A 416 33.66 -47.23 47.77
N TYR A 417 33.41 -48.34 47.10
CA TYR A 417 32.87 -49.60 47.64
C TYR A 417 33.93 -50.52 48.29
N GLU A 418 35.21 -50.19 48.15
CA GLU A 418 36.31 -50.88 48.82
C GLU A 418 37.07 -49.93 49.76
N THR A 419 37.41 -50.42 50.94
CA THR A 419 38.33 -49.74 51.87
C THR A 419 39.25 -50.77 52.54
N SER A 420 40.18 -50.31 53.37
CA SER A 420 41.20 -51.16 53.99
C SER A 420 41.40 -50.87 55.47
N VAL A 421 41.73 -51.92 56.22
CA VAL A 421 42.00 -51.86 57.67
C VAL A 421 43.36 -52.44 57.97
N CYS A 422 44.11 -51.77 58.85
CA CYS A 422 45.40 -52.23 59.32
C CYS A 422 45.27 -53.39 60.33
N GLU A 423 46.18 -54.36 60.27
CA GLU A 423 46.21 -55.47 61.25
C GLU A 423 46.35 -54.99 62.71
N ASN A 424 47.03 -53.85 62.92
CA ASN A 424 47.24 -53.20 64.22
C ASN A 424 46.17 -52.14 64.60
N ALA A 425 45.05 -52.07 63.86
CA ALA A 425 43.98 -51.10 64.14
C ALA A 425 43.40 -51.28 65.56
N LYS A 426 43.18 -50.15 66.24
CA LYS A 426 42.62 -50.07 67.60
C LYS A 426 41.09 -49.95 67.53
N PRO A 427 40.32 -50.35 68.56
CA PRO A 427 38.87 -50.10 68.60
C PRO A 427 38.56 -48.59 68.62
N GLY A 428 37.50 -48.19 67.92
CA GLY A 428 37.09 -46.79 67.76
C GLY A 428 37.92 -46.01 66.73
N GLN A 429 38.69 -46.70 65.88
CA GLN A 429 39.43 -46.06 64.79
C GLN A 429 38.54 -45.99 63.54
N VAL A 430 38.32 -44.78 63.03
CA VAL A 430 37.65 -44.56 61.74
C VAL A 430 38.59 -45.02 60.61
N ILE A 431 38.13 -45.95 59.78
CA ILE A 431 38.88 -46.48 58.62
C ILE A 431 38.47 -45.84 57.30
N GLN A 432 37.21 -45.40 57.19
CA GLN A 432 36.64 -44.77 56.01
C GLN A 432 35.52 -43.82 56.44
N ILE A 433 35.40 -42.69 55.75
CA ILE A 433 34.16 -41.90 55.74
C ILE A 433 33.48 -42.21 54.42
N ILE A 434 32.22 -42.64 54.49
CA ILE A 434 31.35 -42.83 53.33
C ILE A 434 30.34 -41.68 53.24
N THR A 435 29.89 -41.38 52.03
CA THR A 435 28.82 -40.42 51.76
C THR A 435 27.76 -41.10 50.91
N ALA A 436 26.50 -40.73 51.08
CA ALA A 436 25.42 -41.21 50.22
C ALA A 436 25.12 -40.19 49.12
N ALA A 437 24.66 -40.68 47.97
CA ALA A 437 24.14 -39.89 46.89
C ALA A 437 22.80 -40.49 46.44
N ASP A 438 21.85 -39.63 46.12
CA ASP A 438 20.54 -40.00 45.60
C ASP A 438 20.41 -39.56 44.14
N LYS A 439 19.45 -40.14 43.41
CA LYS A 439 19.11 -39.69 42.06
C LYS A 439 17.99 -38.66 42.06
N ASP A 440 17.04 -38.81 42.98
CA ASP A 440 15.92 -37.88 43.21
C ASP A 440 16.44 -36.45 43.44
N LEU A 441 15.61 -35.44 43.13
CA LEU A 441 15.98 -34.04 43.33
C LEU A 441 15.97 -33.70 44.82
N SER A 442 17.15 -33.76 45.44
CA SER A 442 17.37 -33.46 46.85
C SER A 442 16.58 -32.23 47.33
N PRO A 443 15.51 -32.39 48.12
CA PRO A 443 14.84 -31.25 48.74
C PRO A 443 15.85 -30.50 49.61
N ALA A 444 15.71 -29.18 49.74
CA ALA A 444 16.70 -28.34 50.42
C ALA A 444 16.90 -28.77 51.90
N GLY A 445 17.89 -29.63 52.15
CA GLY A 445 18.14 -30.26 53.45
C GLY A 445 17.81 -31.75 53.58
N GLN A 446 17.68 -32.52 52.49
CA GLN A 446 17.56 -33.99 52.50
C GLN A 446 18.64 -34.62 53.40
N ARG A 447 18.26 -35.58 54.25
CA ARG A 447 19.17 -36.25 55.19
C ARG A 447 19.15 -37.75 55.02
N PHE A 448 20.32 -38.34 54.83
CA PHE A 448 20.48 -39.78 54.81
C PHE A 448 20.80 -40.29 56.23
N SER A 449 20.17 -41.39 56.64
CA SER A 449 20.50 -42.08 57.89
C SER A 449 21.23 -43.39 57.60
N PHE A 450 22.32 -43.63 58.32
CA PHE A 450 23.20 -44.78 58.08
C PHE A 450 23.11 -45.79 59.21
N LYS A 451 22.75 -47.04 58.88
CA LYS A 451 22.59 -48.13 59.85
C LYS A 451 23.32 -49.38 59.38
N LEU A 452 23.67 -50.25 60.32
CA LEU A 452 24.16 -51.59 59.98
C LEU A 452 22.96 -52.52 59.78
N SER A 453 22.97 -53.34 58.72
CA SER A 453 21.91 -54.33 58.48
C SER A 453 21.72 -55.27 59.68
N SER A 454 20.46 -55.61 59.97
CA SER A 454 20.04 -56.50 61.05
C SER A 454 20.79 -57.83 61.09
N GLU A 455 21.18 -58.35 59.92
CA GLU A 455 21.95 -59.60 59.80
C GLU A 455 23.39 -59.46 60.31
N ALA A 456 24.04 -58.33 60.05
CA ALA A 456 25.40 -58.04 60.50
C ALA A 456 25.48 -57.50 61.94
N SER A 457 24.37 -57.06 62.52
CA SER A 457 24.29 -56.46 63.87
C SER A 457 24.63 -57.44 65.01
N ASN A 458 24.67 -58.75 64.73
CA ASN A 458 24.99 -59.78 65.71
C ASN A 458 26.52 -59.96 65.89
N LYS A 459 27.11 -59.22 66.85
CA LYS A 459 28.57 -59.11 67.12
C LYS A 459 29.41 -58.64 65.91
N PRO A 460 29.15 -57.45 65.35
CA PRO A 460 29.87 -56.96 64.18
C PRO A 460 31.34 -56.65 64.47
N ASN A 461 32.19 -56.90 63.49
CA ASN A 461 33.62 -56.54 63.54
C ASN A 461 33.86 -55.03 63.32
N PHE A 462 32.89 -54.31 62.74
CA PHE A 462 32.93 -52.88 62.46
C PHE A 462 31.59 -52.24 62.80
N THR A 463 31.58 -50.97 63.19
CA THR A 463 30.38 -50.19 63.47
C THR A 463 30.27 -49.03 62.50
N VAL A 464 29.03 -48.65 62.16
CA VAL A 464 28.74 -47.45 61.35
C VAL A 464 28.35 -46.34 62.33
N HIS A 465 29.03 -45.21 62.26
CA HIS A 465 28.74 -44.01 63.04
C HIS A 465 28.22 -42.91 62.11
N ASP A 466 26.93 -42.61 62.21
CA ASP A 466 26.27 -41.55 61.45
C ASP A 466 26.58 -40.17 62.04
N TYR A 467 27.28 -39.32 61.28
CA TYR A 467 27.65 -37.96 61.68
C TYR A 467 26.52 -36.93 61.50
N ARG A 468 25.34 -37.35 61.01
CA ARG A 468 24.13 -36.51 60.79
C ARG A 468 24.33 -35.34 59.81
N ASN A 469 25.31 -35.46 58.93
CA ASN A 469 25.71 -34.48 57.92
C ASN A 469 25.82 -35.12 56.52
N ASN A 470 25.03 -36.18 56.27
CA ASN A 470 25.07 -37.03 55.06
C ASN A 470 26.38 -37.81 54.86
N THR A 471 27.18 -37.94 55.92
CA THR A 471 28.38 -38.77 55.96
C THR A 471 28.35 -39.72 57.16
N ALA A 472 28.94 -40.90 57.00
CA ALA A 472 29.09 -41.88 58.08
C ALA A 472 30.53 -42.41 58.17
N GLY A 473 31.02 -42.52 59.40
CA GLY A 473 32.31 -43.10 59.72
C GLY A 473 32.19 -44.62 59.91
N ILE A 474 33.07 -45.38 59.27
CA ILE A 474 33.21 -46.81 59.50
C ILE A 474 34.29 -47.01 60.55
N GLU A 475 33.92 -47.58 61.69
CA GLU A 475 34.78 -47.72 62.87
C GLU A 475 35.10 -49.19 63.19
N THR A 476 36.31 -49.47 63.64
CA THR A 476 36.73 -50.78 64.14
C THR A 476 36.17 -51.08 65.53
N ARG A 477 35.56 -52.27 65.73
CA ARG A 477 35.01 -52.65 67.05
C ARG A 477 35.96 -53.50 67.90
N ARG A 478 36.98 -54.12 67.31
CA ARG A 478 37.88 -55.08 67.98
C ARG A 478 39.35 -54.72 67.77
N ASN A 479 40.21 -55.22 68.67
CA ASN A 479 41.65 -55.28 68.45
C ASN A 479 42.00 -56.49 67.55
N GLY A 480 43.05 -56.36 66.73
CA GLY A 480 43.66 -57.49 66.02
C GLY A 480 42.80 -58.00 64.86
N TYR A 481 42.92 -57.34 63.71
CA TYR A 481 42.51 -57.90 62.43
C TYR A 481 43.71 -58.71 61.91
N SER A 482 43.51 -59.97 61.53
CA SER A 482 44.60 -60.81 61.02
C SER A 482 44.24 -61.35 59.66
N ARG A 483 45.06 -61.04 58.66
CA ARG A 483 44.87 -61.51 57.29
C ARG A 483 44.88 -63.04 57.19
N ARG A 484 45.50 -63.74 58.15
CA ARG A 484 45.50 -65.21 58.25
C ARG A 484 44.18 -65.81 58.76
N GLN A 485 43.35 -65.04 59.44
CA GLN A 485 42.03 -65.48 59.91
C GLN A 485 40.94 -65.14 58.90
N GLN A 486 40.96 -63.91 58.39
CA GLN A 486 39.99 -63.42 57.41
C GLN A 486 40.60 -62.21 56.68
N GLU A 487 40.72 -62.31 55.36
CA GLU A 487 41.33 -61.28 54.51
C GLU A 487 40.34 -60.19 54.07
N LEU A 488 39.07 -60.58 53.85
CA LEU A 488 37.99 -59.70 53.41
C LEU A 488 36.81 -59.77 54.39
N TYR A 489 36.27 -58.61 54.73
CA TYR A 489 35.01 -58.45 55.44
C TYR A 489 34.01 -57.72 54.54
N PHE A 490 32.78 -58.19 54.52
CA PHE A 490 31.67 -57.51 53.83
C PHE A 490 30.79 -56.86 54.89
N LEU A 491 30.58 -55.55 54.79
CA LEU A 491 29.80 -54.76 55.74
C LEU A 491 28.53 -54.26 55.04
N PRO A 492 27.36 -54.90 55.23
CA PRO A 492 26.10 -54.44 54.67
C PRO A 492 25.57 -53.22 55.46
N ILE A 493 25.61 -52.06 54.82
CA ILE A 493 25.18 -50.77 55.35
C ILE A 493 23.81 -50.46 54.72
N VAL A 494 22.82 -50.23 55.56
CA VAL A 494 21.49 -49.75 55.16
C VAL A 494 21.54 -48.23 55.16
N ILE A 495 21.10 -47.63 54.05
CA ILE A 495 20.95 -46.18 53.90
C ILE A 495 19.47 -45.92 53.69
N GLU A 496 18.89 -45.05 54.50
CA GLU A 496 17.50 -44.60 54.40
C GLU A 496 17.50 -43.09 54.14
N ASP A 497 16.63 -42.59 53.28
CA ASP A 497 16.41 -41.16 53.09
C ASP A 497 15.54 -40.53 54.21
N SER A 498 15.19 -39.26 54.04
CA SER A 498 14.28 -38.50 54.92
C SER A 498 13.00 -38.03 54.23
N SER A 499 12.74 -38.51 53.01
CA SER A 499 11.65 -38.11 52.14
C SER A 499 10.41 -38.99 52.38
N TYR A 500 9.33 -38.76 51.64
CA TYR A 500 8.15 -39.64 51.66
C TYR A 500 7.73 -39.99 50.23
N PRO A 501 7.53 -41.28 49.90
CA PRO A 501 7.75 -42.46 50.73
C PRO A 501 9.25 -42.66 51.04
N VAL A 502 9.58 -43.11 52.26
CA VAL A 502 10.98 -43.37 52.65
C VAL A 502 11.51 -44.56 51.86
N GLN A 503 12.53 -44.35 51.04
CA GLN A 503 13.26 -45.41 50.34
C GLN A 503 14.49 -45.84 51.15
N SER A 504 14.97 -47.06 50.89
CA SER A 504 16.16 -47.59 51.54
C SER A 504 16.93 -48.56 50.66
N SER A 505 18.25 -48.40 50.61
CA SER A 505 19.17 -49.34 49.95
C SER A 505 19.96 -50.15 50.98
N THR A 506 20.61 -51.23 50.54
CA THR A 506 21.63 -51.93 51.34
C THR A 506 22.88 -52.14 50.49
N ASN A 507 23.88 -51.30 50.66
CA ASN A 507 25.16 -51.43 49.98
C ASN A 507 26.16 -52.23 50.83
N THR A 508 26.96 -53.08 50.20
CA THR A 508 28.01 -53.86 50.87
C THR A 508 29.39 -53.22 50.69
N LEU A 509 29.91 -52.61 51.76
CA LEU A 509 31.27 -52.10 51.78
C LEU A 509 32.27 -53.25 52.00
N THR A 510 33.23 -53.40 51.10
CA THR A 510 34.28 -54.44 51.20
C THR A 510 35.49 -53.88 51.93
N ILE A 511 35.85 -54.48 53.06
CA ILE A 511 36.97 -54.07 53.91
C ILE A 511 38.09 -55.11 53.83
N ARG A 512 39.23 -54.73 53.27
CA ARG A 512 40.42 -55.58 53.11
C ARG A 512 41.41 -55.40 54.27
N VAL A 513 41.90 -56.50 54.84
CA VAL A 513 42.93 -56.46 55.88
C VAL A 513 44.32 -56.34 55.26
N CYS A 514 45.05 -55.28 55.60
CA CYS A 514 46.38 -54.98 55.07
C CYS A 514 47.43 -54.88 56.19
N ARG A 515 48.69 -55.19 55.85
CA ARG A 515 49.83 -54.96 56.76
C ARG A 515 50.17 -53.48 56.79
N CYS A 516 50.45 -52.95 57.98
CA CYS A 516 50.79 -51.55 58.21
C CYS A 516 52.00 -51.39 59.14
N ASP A 517 52.66 -50.24 59.04
CA ASP A 517 53.75 -49.83 59.93
C ASP A 517 53.27 -49.45 61.35
N SER A 518 54.22 -49.15 62.23
CA SER A 518 53.96 -48.62 63.59
C SER A 518 53.04 -47.41 63.61
N ASP A 519 53.11 -46.61 62.54
CA ASP A 519 52.46 -45.30 62.43
C ASP A 519 51.08 -45.40 61.75
N GLY A 520 50.63 -46.63 61.43
CA GLY A 520 49.32 -46.91 60.82
C GLY A 520 49.25 -46.74 59.30
N THR A 521 50.39 -46.48 58.64
CA THR A 521 50.48 -46.42 57.17
C THR A 521 50.50 -47.81 56.55
N ILE A 522 49.72 -48.01 55.49
CA ILE A 522 49.57 -49.30 54.80
C ILE A 522 50.82 -49.62 53.98
N GLN A 523 51.44 -50.77 54.25
CA GLN A 523 52.61 -51.29 53.53
C GLN A 523 52.23 -52.25 52.40
N SER A 524 51.31 -53.20 52.64
CA SER A 524 50.88 -54.16 51.61
C SER A 524 49.48 -54.72 51.82
N CYS A 525 48.67 -54.62 50.76
CA CYS A 525 47.31 -55.17 50.66
C CYS A 525 47.19 -56.38 49.71
N ASN A 526 48.20 -56.64 48.89
CA ASN A 526 48.22 -57.75 47.94
C ASN A 526 49.01 -58.94 48.49
N VAL A 527 48.72 -60.15 48.00
CA VAL A 527 49.65 -61.28 48.14
C VAL A 527 50.81 -61.01 47.19
N GLU A 528 52.04 -61.31 47.58
CA GLU A 528 53.15 -61.39 46.63
C GLU A 528 52.76 -62.39 45.54
N ALA A 529 52.63 -61.93 44.30
CA ALA A 529 52.45 -62.82 43.18
C ALA A 529 53.70 -63.70 43.09
N ILE A 530 53.54 -64.99 43.39
CA ILE A 530 54.60 -65.99 43.23
C ILE A 530 54.94 -66.01 41.74
N PHE A 531 56.02 -65.33 41.37
CA PHE A 531 56.62 -65.38 40.05
C PHE A 531 57.09 -66.82 39.78
N LEU A 532 56.21 -67.62 39.16
CA LEU A 532 56.59 -68.83 38.46
C LEU A 532 57.26 -68.43 37.14
N PRO A 533 58.57 -68.66 36.95
CA PRO A 533 59.23 -68.38 35.68
C PRO A 533 58.92 -69.51 34.69
N VAL A 534 57.72 -69.49 34.10
CA VAL A 534 57.41 -70.32 32.92
C VAL A 534 57.57 -69.45 31.69
N GLY A 535 58.78 -69.45 31.14
CA GLY A 535 59.07 -68.71 29.92
C GLY A 535 58.25 -69.24 28.75
N LEU A 536 57.37 -68.40 28.19
CA LEU A 536 56.97 -68.59 26.80
C LEU A 536 58.22 -68.40 25.93
N SER A 537 58.58 -69.44 25.19
CA SER A 537 59.56 -69.34 24.11
C SER A 537 59.20 -68.16 23.20
N THR A 538 60.20 -67.44 22.68
CA THR A 538 59.99 -66.32 21.76
C THR A 538 59.16 -66.71 20.52
N GLY A 539 59.21 -67.99 20.12
CA GLY A 539 58.34 -68.54 19.07
C GLY A 539 56.85 -68.57 19.44
N ALA A 540 56.49 -68.74 20.72
CA ALA A 540 55.10 -68.71 21.17
C ALA A 540 54.53 -67.28 21.19
N LEU A 541 55.35 -66.29 21.56
CA LEU A 541 54.97 -64.88 21.44
C LEU A 541 54.77 -64.48 19.97
N ILE A 542 55.67 -64.91 19.07
CA ILE A 542 55.51 -64.69 17.62
C ILE A 542 54.23 -65.38 17.11
N ALA A 543 53.96 -66.62 17.51
CA ALA A 543 52.73 -67.34 17.11
C ALA A 543 51.45 -66.65 17.60
N ILE A 544 51.40 -66.19 18.86
CA ILE A 544 50.25 -65.45 19.40
C ILE A 544 50.05 -64.13 18.63
N LEU A 545 51.14 -63.40 18.32
CA LEU A 545 51.06 -62.14 17.59
C LEU A 545 50.62 -62.36 16.13
N LEU A 546 51.06 -63.45 15.49
CA LEU A 546 50.60 -63.86 14.15
C LEU A 546 49.12 -64.28 14.17
N CYS A 547 48.66 -64.99 15.21
CA CYS A 547 47.23 -65.31 15.41
C CYS A 547 46.38 -64.05 15.62
N ILE A 548 46.85 -63.05 16.37
CA ILE A 548 46.15 -61.76 16.56
C ILE A 548 46.07 -60.98 15.25
N VAL A 549 47.14 -60.95 14.46
CA VAL A 549 47.14 -60.31 13.13
C VAL A 549 46.17 -61.02 12.17
N ILE A 550 46.16 -62.35 12.14
CA ILE A 550 45.20 -63.13 11.34
C ILE A 550 43.75 -62.87 11.81
N LEU A 551 43.50 -62.81 13.11
CA LEU A 551 42.17 -62.46 13.66
C LEU A 551 41.74 -61.05 13.25
N LEU A 552 42.64 -60.07 13.30
CA LEU A 552 42.35 -58.70 12.85
C LEU A 552 42.03 -58.65 11.34
N VAL A 553 42.78 -59.39 10.51
CA VAL A 553 42.47 -59.51 9.06
C VAL A 553 41.11 -60.17 8.84
N ILE A 554 40.75 -61.20 9.60
CA ILE A 554 39.43 -61.84 9.54
C ILE A 554 38.32 -60.89 9.99
N VAL A 555 38.52 -60.09 11.05
CA VAL A 555 37.56 -59.09 11.52
C VAL A 555 37.39 -57.97 10.49
N VAL A 556 38.48 -57.48 9.89
CA VAL A 556 38.42 -56.47 8.82
C VAL A 556 37.72 -57.00 7.57
N LEU A 557 37.99 -58.25 7.16
CA LEU A 557 37.25 -58.92 6.08
C LEU A 557 35.76 -59.11 6.42
N TYR A 558 35.43 -59.47 7.66
CA TYR A 558 34.05 -59.61 8.13
C TYR A 558 33.31 -58.27 8.13
N VAL A 559 33.97 -57.18 8.54
CA VAL A 559 33.42 -55.82 8.48
C VAL A 559 33.27 -55.33 7.04
N ALA A 560 34.23 -55.63 6.16
CA ALA A 560 34.13 -55.30 4.73
C ALA A 560 32.97 -56.05 4.04
N LEU A 561 32.84 -57.37 4.29
CA LEU A 561 31.74 -58.20 3.79
C LEU A 561 30.36 -57.81 4.37
N ARG A 562 30.30 -57.30 5.62
CA ARG A 562 29.07 -56.70 6.16
C ARG A 562 28.77 -55.34 5.54
N ARG A 563 29.76 -54.48 5.31
CA ARG A 563 29.57 -53.16 4.69
C ARG A 563 29.11 -53.25 3.22
N GLN A 564 29.52 -54.27 2.48
CA GLN A 564 29.01 -54.53 1.12
C GLN A 564 27.54 -54.95 1.04
N LYS A 565 26.82 -55.17 2.16
CA LYS A 565 25.50 -55.82 2.14
C LYS A 565 24.28 -54.95 2.43
N LYS A 566 24.41 -53.63 2.62
CA LYS A 566 23.27 -52.69 2.56
C LYS A 566 23.71 -51.21 2.53
N LYS A 567 24.01 -50.73 1.32
CA LYS A 567 23.63 -49.40 0.79
C LYS A 567 23.99 -49.42 -0.69
N ASP A 568 22.97 -49.26 -1.53
CA ASP A 568 22.93 -48.37 -2.69
C ASP A 568 21.71 -48.73 -3.53
N THR A 569 20.76 -47.81 -3.57
CA THR A 569 19.58 -47.85 -4.44
C THR A 569 19.63 -46.63 -5.33
N LEU A 570 19.87 -46.81 -6.63
CA LEU A 570 19.27 -45.97 -7.66
C LEU A 570 19.29 -46.67 -9.03
N MET A 571 18.26 -46.38 -9.82
CA MET A 571 18.17 -46.47 -11.29
C MET A 571 18.00 -47.82 -12.01
N THR A 572 16.72 -48.06 -12.35
CA THR A 572 16.14 -48.21 -13.71
C THR A 572 16.51 -49.36 -14.66
N SER A 573 15.40 -49.96 -15.13
CA SER A 573 15.05 -50.31 -16.53
C SER A 573 15.58 -51.57 -17.22
N LYS A 574 14.57 -52.39 -17.55
CA LYS A 574 14.32 -53.12 -18.81
C LYS A 574 14.91 -54.53 -19.03
N GLU A 575 13.95 -55.43 -19.29
CA GLU A 575 14.04 -56.67 -20.09
C GLU A 575 14.95 -57.81 -19.52
N ASP A 576 14.63 -59.11 -19.64
CA ASP A 576 13.69 -59.75 -20.57
C ASP A 576 13.19 -61.15 -20.11
N ILE A 577 12.00 -61.54 -20.61
CA ILE A 577 11.57 -62.92 -20.99
C ILE A 577 11.25 -64.05 -19.94
N ARG A 578 10.06 -64.65 -20.19
CA ARG A 578 9.55 -66.04 -19.96
C ARG A 578 8.86 -66.45 -18.64
N ASP A 579 7.53 -66.50 -18.75
CA ASP A 579 6.64 -67.67 -18.55
C ASP A 579 6.85 -68.59 -17.33
N ASN A 580 5.84 -68.65 -16.45
CA ASN A 580 5.03 -69.88 -16.31
C ASN A 580 3.68 -69.65 -15.63
N VAL A 581 2.64 -69.85 -16.44
CA VAL A 581 1.30 -70.41 -16.16
C VAL A 581 1.09 -71.03 -14.77
N ILE A 582 -0.04 -70.70 -14.13
CA ILE A 582 -1.04 -71.64 -13.57
C ILE A 582 -2.40 -70.91 -13.48
N HIS A 583 -3.44 -71.52 -14.07
CA HIS A 583 -4.85 -71.17 -13.86
C HIS A 583 -5.37 -71.83 -12.58
N TYR A 584 -6.33 -71.19 -11.92
CA TYR A 584 -7.53 -71.88 -11.43
C TYR A 584 -8.73 -70.94 -11.55
N ASP A 585 -9.81 -71.47 -12.12
CA ASP A 585 -11.10 -70.81 -12.24
C ASP A 585 -11.90 -70.97 -10.93
N ASP A 586 -12.88 -70.09 -10.67
CA ASP A 586 -14.13 -70.53 -10.03
C ASP A 586 -15.29 -69.60 -10.41
N GLU A 587 -16.41 -70.21 -10.81
CA GLU A 587 -17.66 -69.54 -11.19
C GLU A 587 -18.54 -69.26 -9.97
N GLY A 588 -19.48 -68.31 -10.06
CA GLY A 588 -20.50 -68.14 -9.03
C GLY A 588 -21.39 -66.91 -9.20
N GLY A 589 -22.56 -67.09 -9.82
CA GLY A 589 -23.62 -66.08 -9.90
C GLY A 589 -24.76 -66.28 -8.88
N GLY A 590 -25.79 -65.44 -8.98
CA GLY A 590 -26.99 -65.39 -8.11
C GLY A 590 -27.10 -64.00 -7.46
N GLU A 591 -27.98 -63.10 -7.88
CA GLU A 591 -29.46 -63.12 -7.78
C GLU A 591 -29.97 -63.18 -6.33
N GLU A 592 -30.72 -62.15 -5.90
CA GLU A 592 -32.17 -62.29 -5.63
C GLU A 592 -32.84 -60.93 -5.35
N ASP A 593 -33.89 -60.63 -6.14
CA ASP A 593 -34.91 -59.63 -5.81
C ASP A 593 -35.83 -60.16 -4.69
N THR A 594 -36.32 -59.30 -3.80
CA THR A 594 -37.47 -59.62 -2.92
C THR A 594 -38.53 -58.53 -2.93
N GLN A 595 -39.60 -58.77 -3.69
CA GLN A 595 -40.96 -58.29 -3.41
C GLN A 595 -41.67 -59.38 -2.56
N ALA A 596 -42.78 -59.18 -1.84
CA ALA A 596 -43.82 -58.17 -1.88
C ALA A 596 -44.64 -58.17 -0.55
N PHE A 597 -45.49 -57.15 -0.35
CA PHE A 597 -46.92 -57.22 0.08
C PHE A 597 -47.42 -55.76 0.10
N ASP A 598 -48.31 -55.28 -0.79
CA ASP A 598 -49.76 -55.54 -0.91
C ASP A 598 -50.56 -54.92 0.27
N ILE A 599 -51.74 -54.26 0.16
CA ILE A 599 -52.78 -54.22 -0.89
C ILE A 599 -53.43 -52.81 -0.92
N GLY A 600 -54.00 -52.41 -2.06
CA GLY A 600 -54.51 -51.06 -2.29
C GLY A 600 -55.84 -50.62 -1.65
N ALA A 601 -56.14 -49.32 -1.82
CA ALA A 601 -57.49 -48.77 -1.76
C ALA A 601 -57.66 -47.49 -2.61
N LEU A 602 -58.51 -47.59 -3.65
CA LEU A 602 -59.47 -46.56 -4.10
C LEU A 602 -58.92 -45.23 -4.70
N ARG A 603 -59.04 -45.02 -6.02
CA ARG A 603 -60.22 -44.48 -6.76
C ARG A 603 -60.43 -42.94 -6.66
N ASN A 604 -60.18 -42.29 -7.81
CA ASN A 604 -60.72 -40.99 -8.26
C ASN A 604 -62.28 -41.07 -8.42
N PRO A 605 -63.06 -40.00 -8.72
CA PRO A 605 -62.85 -38.53 -8.63
C PRO A 605 -64.03 -37.75 -7.96
N LYS A 606 -63.91 -36.41 -7.83
CA LYS A 606 -64.94 -35.30 -7.86
C LYS A 606 -64.58 -34.16 -6.87
N VAL A 607 -64.96 -32.88 -6.99
CA VAL A 607 -65.42 -31.90 -8.03
C VAL A 607 -66.06 -30.71 -7.27
N ILE A 608 -66.08 -29.47 -7.83
CA ILE A 608 -66.84 -28.27 -7.33
C ILE A 608 -66.29 -27.65 -6.01
N GLU A 609 -66.23 -26.34 -5.72
CA GLU A 609 -66.40 -25.01 -6.40
C GLU A 609 -65.66 -23.99 -5.47
N ASP A 610 -65.39 -22.70 -5.75
CA ASP A 610 -65.15 -21.84 -6.93
C ASP A 610 -64.89 -20.40 -6.38
N ASN A 611 -64.61 -19.39 -7.23
CA ASN A 611 -64.68 -17.94 -6.95
C ASN A 611 -63.57 -17.32 -6.02
N LYS A 612 -62.96 -16.14 -6.28
CA LYS A 612 -63.41 -14.96 -7.06
C LYS A 612 -62.29 -13.92 -7.33
N ILE A 613 -62.40 -13.19 -8.46
CA ILE A 613 -62.07 -11.74 -8.67
C ILE A 613 -60.57 -11.32 -8.57
N ARG A 614 -59.87 -11.07 -9.69
CA ARG A 614 -59.80 -9.82 -10.50
C ARG A 614 -59.28 -8.57 -9.76
N ARG A 615 -58.23 -7.94 -10.32
CA ARG A 615 -58.34 -6.64 -11.01
C ARG A 615 -57.05 -6.23 -11.75
N ASP A 616 -57.19 -5.93 -13.03
CA ASP A 616 -56.19 -5.26 -13.87
C ASP A 616 -56.27 -3.74 -13.69
N ILE A 617 -55.13 -3.04 -13.77
CA ILE A 617 -55.05 -1.62 -14.18
C ILE A 617 -53.83 -1.43 -15.11
N LYS A 618 -54.09 -0.77 -16.25
CA LYS A 618 -53.20 -0.23 -17.29
C LYS A 618 -53.83 1.12 -17.73
N PRO A 619 -53.21 1.97 -18.57
CA PRO A 619 -51.78 2.18 -18.88
C PRO A 619 -51.43 3.71 -18.83
N ASP A 620 -50.26 4.11 -19.36
CA ASP A 620 -50.02 5.22 -20.35
C ASP A 620 -48.63 5.91 -20.18
N THR A 621 -47.70 5.73 -21.15
CA THR A 621 -47.35 6.60 -22.32
C THR A 621 -46.55 7.87 -21.97
N LEU A 622 -45.60 8.41 -22.76
CA LEU A 622 -45.04 8.11 -24.11
C LEU A 622 -43.69 8.87 -24.27
N ARG A 623 -42.70 8.34 -25.02
CA ARG A 623 -41.85 9.08 -26.00
C ARG A 623 -40.84 8.19 -26.72
N PHE A 624 -41.00 8.11 -28.05
CA PHE A 624 -40.05 7.61 -29.07
C PHE A 624 -39.37 8.84 -29.76
N PRO A 625 -38.32 8.75 -30.62
CA PRO A 625 -38.12 7.70 -31.65
C PRO A 625 -36.68 7.35 -32.13
N ARG A 626 -36.53 6.18 -32.77
CA ARG A 626 -36.16 6.04 -34.21
C ARG A 626 -36.19 4.58 -34.70
N HIS A 627 -36.76 4.35 -35.88
CA HIS A 627 -36.80 3.05 -36.55
C HIS A 627 -35.54 2.78 -37.39
N ARG A 628 -35.17 1.50 -37.48
CA ARG A 628 -34.57 0.85 -38.66
C ARG A 628 -35.41 -0.40 -39.01
N PRO A 629 -35.35 -0.92 -40.25
CA PRO A 629 -36.31 -1.89 -40.76
C PRO A 629 -36.11 -3.32 -40.19
N PRO A 630 -37.11 -4.21 -40.30
CA PRO A 630 -37.01 -5.58 -39.81
C PRO A 630 -36.07 -6.40 -40.71
N ALA A 631 -35.15 -7.14 -40.09
CA ALA A 631 -34.46 -8.26 -40.71
C ALA A 631 -35.21 -9.56 -40.41
N GLU A 632 -35.07 -10.55 -41.28
CA GLU A 632 -35.89 -11.76 -41.30
C GLU A 632 -35.58 -12.74 -40.16
N ASP A 633 -36.58 -13.57 -39.85
CA ASP A 633 -36.53 -14.61 -38.83
C ASP A 633 -35.79 -15.85 -39.35
N ASN A 634 -35.14 -16.60 -38.45
CA ASN A 634 -34.27 -17.78 -38.66
C ASN A 634 -32.82 -17.54 -39.15
N THR A 635 -31.88 -17.42 -38.21
CA THR A 635 -30.59 -18.11 -38.27
C THR A 635 -30.27 -18.76 -36.92
N ASP A 636 -29.51 -19.86 -36.95
CA ASP A 636 -29.13 -20.62 -35.75
C ASP A 636 -28.35 -19.70 -34.77
N ILE A 637 -28.67 -19.78 -33.48
CA ILE A 637 -27.97 -19.04 -32.42
C ILE A 637 -26.47 -19.35 -32.47
N ARG A 638 -26.11 -20.57 -32.89
CA ARG A 638 -24.72 -20.99 -33.10
C ARG A 638 -24.02 -20.19 -34.20
N ASP A 639 -24.69 -19.92 -35.31
CA ASP A 639 -24.13 -19.16 -36.42
C ASP A 639 -24.03 -17.67 -36.07
N PHE A 640 -25.01 -17.13 -35.34
CA PHE A 640 -24.93 -15.77 -34.79
C PHE A 640 -23.73 -15.62 -33.82
N ILE A 641 -23.51 -16.59 -32.92
CA ILE A 641 -22.37 -16.58 -32.00
C ILE A 641 -21.04 -16.72 -32.77
N ASN A 642 -20.95 -17.64 -33.72
CA ASN A 642 -19.75 -17.83 -34.55
C ASN A 642 -19.44 -16.58 -35.38
N GLN A 643 -20.44 -15.94 -35.98
CA GLN A 643 -20.27 -14.68 -36.71
C GLN A 643 -19.77 -13.56 -35.78
N ARG A 644 -20.32 -13.44 -34.56
CA ARG A 644 -19.85 -12.44 -33.58
C ARG A 644 -18.44 -12.69 -33.08
N LEU A 645 -18.03 -13.95 -32.92
CA LEU A 645 -16.63 -14.31 -32.65
C LEU A 645 -15.71 -13.88 -33.81
N GLN A 646 -16.11 -14.17 -35.04
CA GLN A 646 -15.35 -13.77 -36.24
C GLN A 646 -15.27 -12.25 -36.43
N GLU A 647 -16.32 -11.51 -36.08
CA GLU A 647 -16.32 -10.04 -36.09
C GLU A 647 -15.38 -9.46 -35.01
N ASN A 648 -15.37 -10.03 -33.79
CA ASN A 648 -14.49 -9.60 -32.69
C ASN A 648 -13.01 -10.00 -32.87
N ASP A 649 -12.71 -11.06 -33.62
CA ASP A 649 -11.33 -11.48 -33.88
C ASP A 649 -10.57 -10.58 -34.88
N VAL A 650 -11.28 -9.69 -35.57
CA VAL A 650 -10.73 -8.77 -36.58
C VAL A 650 -10.74 -7.30 -36.11
N ASP A 651 -11.37 -6.98 -34.97
CA ASP A 651 -11.39 -5.63 -34.39
C ASP A 651 -10.18 -5.40 -33.45
N PRO A 652 -9.21 -4.53 -33.82
CA PRO A 652 -8.06 -4.22 -32.97
C PRO A 652 -8.39 -3.29 -31.79
N SER A 653 -9.63 -2.79 -31.68
CA SER A 653 -10.09 -1.90 -30.62
C SER A 653 -10.98 -2.56 -29.56
N ALA A 654 -11.28 -3.86 -29.73
CA ALA A 654 -12.11 -4.61 -28.81
C ALA A 654 -11.40 -4.88 -27.46
N PRO A 655 -12.07 -4.71 -26.30
CA PRO A 655 -11.49 -5.06 -25.00
C PRO A 655 -11.35 -6.59 -24.86
N PRO A 656 -10.37 -7.08 -24.07
CA PRO A 656 -10.17 -8.52 -23.86
C PRO A 656 -11.37 -9.16 -23.17
N TYR A 657 -11.59 -10.46 -23.42
CA TYR A 657 -12.67 -11.23 -22.81
C TYR A 657 -12.48 -11.36 -21.29
N ASP A 658 -13.43 -10.82 -20.52
CA ASP A 658 -13.48 -10.94 -19.07
C ASP A 658 -14.04 -12.32 -18.67
N SER A 659 -13.15 -13.26 -18.35
CA SER A 659 -13.47 -14.63 -17.95
C SER A 659 -13.36 -14.84 -16.43
N LEU A 660 -14.33 -14.30 -15.69
CA LEU A 660 -14.60 -14.70 -14.30
C LEU A 660 -14.98 -16.19 -14.20
N ALA A 661 -14.00 -17.05 -13.91
CA ALA A 661 -14.24 -18.42 -13.47
C ALA A 661 -13.09 -18.94 -12.57
N THR A 662 -13.21 -18.68 -11.26
CA THR A 662 -12.32 -19.22 -10.22
C THR A 662 -12.47 -20.74 -10.10
N TYR A 663 -11.42 -21.51 -10.38
CA TYR A 663 -11.24 -22.85 -9.81
C TYR A 663 -9.75 -23.15 -9.60
N ALA A 664 -9.36 -23.33 -8.34
CA ALA A 664 -8.01 -23.71 -7.96
C ALA A 664 -7.87 -25.25 -7.94
N TYR A 665 -7.20 -25.82 -8.94
CA TYR A 665 -6.60 -27.16 -8.86
C TYR A 665 -5.54 -27.35 -9.96
N GLU A 666 -4.28 -26.96 -9.70
CA GLU A 666 -3.17 -27.37 -10.55
C GLU A 666 -2.68 -28.76 -10.12
N GLY A 667 -3.11 -29.77 -10.88
CA GLY A 667 -2.57 -31.12 -10.79
C GLY A 667 -1.11 -31.16 -11.26
N ASN A 668 -0.32 -32.02 -10.63
CA ASN A 668 1.11 -32.16 -10.88
C ASN A 668 1.39 -32.59 -12.33
N GLY A 669 1.94 -31.71 -13.19
CA GLY A 669 2.32 -32.09 -14.56
C GLY A 669 2.33 -31.02 -15.66
N SER A 670 2.29 -29.71 -15.36
CA SER A 670 2.47 -28.65 -16.38
C SER A 670 3.88 -28.06 -16.34
N VAL A 671 4.51 -27.91 -17.51
CA VAL A 671 5.83 -27.26 -17.69
C VAL A 671 5.66 -25.95 -18.45
N ALA A 672 4.80 -25.08 -17.91
CA ALA A 672 4.63 -23.71 -18.37
C ALA A 672 5.14 -22.78 -17.28
N GLU A 673 6.16 -21.98 -17.58
CA GLU A 673 6.69 -21.00 -16.63
C GLU A 673 5.68 -19.87 -16.41
N SER A 674 5.52 -19.46 -15.15
CA SER A 674 4.64 -18.35 -14.77
C SER A 674 5.21 -17.03 -15.30
N LEU A 675 4.34 -16.14 -15.79
CA LEU A 675 4.67 -14.80 -16.34
C LEU A 675 5.14 -13.79 -15.25
N SER A 676 5.83 -14.27 -14.22
CA SER A 676 6.26 -13.50 -13.04
C SER A 676 7.77 -13.21 -13.05
N SER A 677 8.48 -13.52 -14.13
CA SER A 677 9.96 -13.53 -14.24
C SER A 677 10.55 -12.48 -15.19
N ILE A 678 9.73 -11.62 -15.81
CA ILE A 678 10.21 -10.62 -16.80
C ILE A 678 11.05 -9.49 -16.18
N ASP A 679 10.95 -9.23 -14.87
CA ASP A 679 11.65 -8.10 -14.22
C ASP A 679 13.06 -8.48 -13.67
N SER A 680 13.67 -9.54 -14.21
CA SER A 680 15.04 -9.91 -13.83
C SER A 680 15.80 -10.68 -14.92
N LEU A 681 16.55 -9.97 -15.78
CA LEU A 681 18.02 -10.10 -15.94
C LEU A 681 18.57 -9.33 -17.16
N THR A 682 19.63 -8.55 -16.90
CA THR A 682 20.75 -8.20 -17.80
C THR A 682 20.51 -7.57 -19.18
N THR A 683 21.03 -6.34 -19.30
CA THR A 683 21.47 -5.66 -20.53
C THR A 683 22.28 -6.55 -21.49
N GLU A 684 22.21 -6.22 -22.79
CA GLU A 684 22.96 -6.80 -23.94
C GLU A 684 22.40 -8.11 -24.54
N ALA A 685 21.17 -8.04 -25.06
CA ALA A 685 20.73 -8.82 -26.23
C ALA A 685 19.68 -8.01 -27.00
N ASP A 686 19.77 -7.96 -28.33
CA ASP A 686 18.72 -7.37 -29.17
C ASP A 686 17.51 -8.31 -29.15
N GLU A 687 16.38 -7.86 -28.59
CA GLU A 687 15.16 -8.66 -28.50
C GLU A 687 14.38 -8.61 -29.82
N ASP A 688 14.34 -9.74 -30.51
CA ASP A 688 13.62 -9.91 -31.78
C ASP A 688 12.12 -10.14 -31.53
N TYR A 689 11.33 -9.06 -31.60
CA TYR A 689 9.89 -9.06 -31.33
C TYR A 689 9.02 -9.54 -32.51
N ASP A 690 9.60 -9.96 -33.64
CA ASP A 690 8.86 -10.35 -34.85
C ASP A 690 7.81 -11.46 -34.59
N TYR A 691 8.04 -12.32 -33.60
CA TYR A 691 7.11 -13.39 -33.21
C TYR A 691 5.74 -12.88 -32.72
N LEU A 692 5.63 -11.62 -32.29
CA LEU A 692 4.34 -11.00 -31.93
C LEU A 692 3.41 -10.83 -33.14
N SER A 693 3.96 -10.79 -34.36
CA SER A 693 3.17 -10.71 -35.59
C SER A 693 2.44 -12.03 -35.91
N ASP A 694 3.02 -13.18 -35.54
CA ASP A 694 2.43 -14.51 -35.71
C ASP A 694 1.23 -14.76 -34.78
N TRP A 695 1.08 -13.97 -33.71
CA TRP A 695 0.00 -14.12 -32.71
C TRP A 695 -1.32 -13.49 -33.18
N GLY A 696 -1.34 -12.91 -34.38
CA GLY A 696 -2.54 -12.43 -35.07
C GLY A 696 -2.74 -10.91 -34.99
N PRO A 697 -3.70 -10.37 -35.76
CA PRO A 697 -3.79 -8.94 -36.06
C PRO A 697 -3.98 -8.02 -34.84
N ARG A 698 -4.44 -8.55 -33.70
CA ARG A 698 -4.60 -7.79 -32.45
C ARG A 698 -3.28 -7.44 -31.75
N PHE A 699 -2.22 -8.22 -31.97
CA PHE A 699 -0.89 -7.95 -31.40
C PHE A 699 -0.02 -7.08 -32.31
N LYS A 700 -0.50 -6.77 -33.52
CA LYS A 700 0.24 -5.96 -34.49
C LYS A 700 0.64 -4.58 -33.97
N ILE A 701 -0.22 -3.91 -33.20
CA ILE A 701 0.10 -2.59 -32.62
C ILE A 701 1.21 -2.68 -31.57
N LEU A 702 1.34 -3.82 -30.87
CA LEU A 702 2.45 -4.07 -29.95
C LEU A 702 3.73 -4.41 -30.73
N ALA A 703 3.65 -5.25 -31.77
CA ALA A 703 4.78 -5.52 -32.66
C ALA A 703 5.32 -4.23 -33.33
N ASP A 704 4.43 -3.38 -33.87
CA ASP A 704 4.80 -2.09 -34.46
C ASP A 704 5.41 -1.12 -33.41
N MET A 705 5.06 -1.24 -32.13
CA MET A 705 5.55 -0.35 -31.04
C MET A 705 6.89 -0.79 -30.43
N PHE A 706 7.21 -2.08 -30.48
CA PHE A 706 8.49 -2.63 -30.00
C PHE A 706 9.49 -2.91 -31.13
N GLY A 707 9.07 -2.88 -32.40
CA GLY A 707 9.92 -3.10 -33.59
C GLY A 707 10.61 -1.85 -34.17
N GLU A 708 10.33 -0.63 -33.68
CA GLU A 708 10.93 0.62 -34.20
C GLU A 708 12.19 1.09 -33.44
N GLU A 709 13.20 0.23 -33.26
CA GLU A 709 14.58 0.66 -32.96
C GLU A 709 15.65 -0.02 -33.83
N GLU A 710 15.63 0.19 -35.15
CA GLU A 710 16.89 0.31 -35.92
C GLU A 710 16.67 0.87 -37.35
N SER A 711 17.20 2.07 -37.64
CA SER A 711 17.75 2.52 -38.96
C SER A 711 17.75 4.04 -39.20
N TYR A 712 18.20 4.86 -38.23
CA TYR A 712 18.58 6.26 -38.52
C TYR A 712 19.92 6.33 -39.29
N ASN A 713 19.92 5.96 -40.57
CA ASN A 713 21.10 5.98 -41.41
C ASN A 713 21.28 7.35 -42.08
N SER A 714 22.16 8.17 -41.52
CA SER A 714 22.46 9.53 -42.01
C SER A 714 23.39 9.50 -43.24
N ASP A 715 22.90 9.07 -44.40
CA ASP A 715 23.52 9.41 -45.70
C ASP A 715 22.61 9.04 -46.90
N LYS A 716 21.81 10.00 -47.39
CA LYS A 716 21.56 10.24 -48.84
C LYS A 716 20.68 11.46 -49.17
N VAL A 717 21.36 12.48 -49.73
CA VAL A 717 21.08 13.08 -51.06
C VAL A 717 19.75 13.86 -51.27
N THR A 718 19.92 15.20 -51.34
CA THR A 718 19.26 16.24 -52.16
C THR A 718 17.73 16.35 -52.23
#